data_AF-A0A8D2I468-F1
#
_entry.id   AF-A0A8D2I468-F1
#
_cell.length_a   1.000
_cell.length_b   1.000
_cell.length_c   1.000
_cell.angle_alpha   90.00
_cell.angle_beta   90.00
_cell.angle_gamma   90.00
#
_symmetry.space_group_name_H-M   'P 1'
#
loop_
_entity.id
_entity.type
_entity.pdbx_description
1 polymer ?
#
loop_
_entity_poly.entity_id
_entity_poly.type
_entity_poly.pdbx_seq_one_letter_code
_entity_poly.pdbx_strand_id
1 'polypeptide(L)'
;MTGARPPTAEKRRAEERGGAGAAFQEAAPGRKLRLESAAGDMRGAPGAGWALAALLLAASMLSAALLAPGGSPEQGAEAEPQRDLDLDKKRHVELKMDQALLLIHNERLGTNLTVSWKSERCYCCLFQFLVNVSQSGEPGKPSIAAVSVSTQHRSVLQINDTLEEKEICRLEYKFGEFGNYSVLVKDTYNGVSEIACDLVVNKNPVDSDLPVTIAFLIGLSLVIAISFLRLLLSLDDFSNWISKAINSRETDRLINSELGSPSRADPLSGDIQPEMWRQVGSPYRLRCVDTFRGLALILMVFVNYGGGKYWYFKHSSWNGLTVADLVFPWFVFIMGSSIFLSMTSILQRGCSKFKLLGKIAWRSFLLICIGIFIVNPNYCLGPLSWDKVRIPGVLQRLGVTYFVVAVLELLFAKPMLENCVLERSCPFLRDITDSWPQWLFILILESIWLGLTFLLPVPGCPTGYLGPGGIGDFGKYPNCTGGAAGYIDRLLLGDDHLYQHPSSAVLYHTKVAYDPEGILGTINSIVMAFLGVQAGKILLYYKDQTKDILIRFTVWCFILGLISVALTKVSENEAFIPINKNLWSISYVTTLSSFAFFILLVLYPVVDVRGLWTGAPFFYPGMNSILVYVGHEVFEDYFPFQWKLKDNQSHKEHLTQNIVATALWVLIAYILYKKKIFWKI
;
A
#
# COMPACT_ATOMS: atom_id res chain seq x y z
N MET A 1 25.44 51.36 -41.42
CA MET A 1 25.01 52.32 -42.45
C MET A 1 25.10 51.58 -43.79
N THR A 2 24.02 51.13 -44.46
CA THR A 2 22.78 51.76 -44.98
C THR A 2 22.90 52.24 -46.43
N GLY A 3 22.26 51.51 -47.35
CA GLY A 3 22.12 51.75 -48.79
C GLY A 3 21.74 50.40 -49.45
N ALA A 4 20.56 50.14 -50.05
CA ALA A 4 19.65 50.92 -50.91
C ALA A 4 20.21 51.09 -52.35
N ARG A 5 19.49 50.80 -53.45
CA ARG A 5 18.07 50.42 -53.67
C ARG A 5 17.92 49.57 -55.01
N PRO A 6 16.72 49.30 -55.60
CA PRO A 6 16.50 48.23 -56.61
C PRO A 6 16.58 48.73 -58.09
N PRO A 7 16.15 47.97 -59.13
CA PRO A 7 14.75 47.63 -59.49
C PRO A 7 14.56 46.09 -59.69
N THR A 8 13.57 45.45 -60.33
CA THR A 8 12.40 45.82 -61.19
C THR A 8 11.29 44.73 -61.07
N ALA A 9 10.16 44.83 -61.81
CA ALA A 9 9.20 43.74 -62.06
C ALA A 9 8.62 43.82 -63.50
N GLU A 10 8.10 42.72 -64.07
CA GLU A 10 7.56 42.66 -65.45
C GLU A 10 6.19 41.92 -65.56
N LYS A 11 5.57 41.95 -66.75
CA LYS A 11 4.11 41.87 -66.97
C LYS A 11 3.56 40.55 -67.52
N ARG A 12 2.35 40.25 -67.04
CA ARG A 12 1.15 39.71 -67.73
C ARG A 12 1.26 39.39 -69.24
N ARG A 13 0.64 38.27 -69.62
CA ARG A 13 -0.41 38.26 -70.67
C ARG A 13 -1.45 37.15 -70.41
N ALA A 14 -2.72 37.42 -70.70
CA ALA A 14 -3.83 36.45 -70.62
C ALA A 14 -5.01 36.96 -71.45
N GLU A 15 -5.51 36.13 -72.39
CA GLU A 15 -6.67 36.34 -73.29
C GLU A 15 -6.80 35.05 -74.15
N GLU A 16 -7.98 34.56 -74.57
CA GLU A 16 -9.33 34.82 -74.08
C GLU A 16 -10.34 33.68 -74.42
N ARG A 17 -11.62 33.95 -74.12
CA ARG A 17 -12.87 33.18 -74.24
C ARG A 17 -13.10 32.39 -75.56
N GLY A 18 -13.98 31.38 -75.63
CA GLY A 18 -14.79 30.74 -74.56
C GLY A 18 -16.17 30.22 -75.05
N GLY A 19 -16.94 29.61 -74.13
CA GLY A 19 -18.38 29.27 -74.27
C GLY A 19 -18.72 27.95 -74.98
N ALA A 20 -19.80 27.22 -74.63
CA ALA A 20 -20.70 27.32 -73.47
C ALA A 20 -21.42 25.97 -73.22
N GLY A 21 -21.93 25.73 -72.01
CA GLY A 21 -22.68 24.52 -71.62
C GLY A 21 -22.98 24.51 -70.12
N ALA A 22 -24.10 23.92 -69.69
CA ALA A 22 -24.65 24.16 -68.34
C ALA A 22 -25.11 22.89 -67.59
N ALA A 23 -25.16 23.04 -66.25
CA ALA A 23 -25.92 22.28 -65.24
C ALA A 23 -25.54 20.81 -64.92
N PHE A 24 -25.46 20.54 -63.61
CA PHE A 24 -25.92 19.35 -62.82
C PHE A 24 -26.17 18.02 -63.57
N GLN A 25 -25.75 16.83 -63.08
CA GLN A 25 -26.14 16.29 -61.77
C GLN A 25 -25.36 14.98 -61.40
N GLU A 26 -25.04 14.83 -60.10
CA GLU A 26 -24.94 13.64 -59.21
C GLU A 26 -24.52 12.20 -59.65
N ALA A 27 -24.15 11.41 -58.61
CA ALA A 27 -24.03 9.95 -58.51
C ALA A 27 -22.69 9.26 -58.92
N ALA A 28 -22.41 8.15 -58.25
CA ALA A 28 -21.15 7.40 -58.29
C ALA A 28 -21.33 5.95 -58.80
N PRO A 29 -20.23 5.19 -58.94
CA PRO A 29 -20.23 3.87 -58.31
C PRO A 29 -19.00 3.59 -57.43
N GLY A 30 -19.22 2.88 -56.33
CA GLY A 30 -18.24 2.68 -55.26
C GLY A 30 -17.09 1.70 -55.57
N ARG A 31 -15.99 1.86 -54.83
CA ARG A 31 -14.82 0.95 -54.83
C ARG A 31 -14.83 0.15 -53.53
N LYS A 32 -15.07 -1.17 -53.60
CA LYS A 32 -15.12 -2.07 -52.43
C LYS A 32 -13.77 -2.08 -51.69
N LEU A 33 -13.77 -1.82 -50.38
CA LEU A 33 -12.69 -2.27 -49.52
C LEU A 33 -12.72 -3.80 -49.45
N ARG A 34 -11.54 -4.42 -49.51
CA ARG A 34 -11.35 -5.83 -49.16
C ARG A 34 -10.60 -5.87 -47.83
N LEU A 35 -11.23 -6.41 -46.79
CA LEU A 35 -10.50 -6.83 -45.60
C LEU A 35 -9.65 -8.04 -45.99
N GLU A 36 -8.34 -7.97 -45.77
CA GLU A 36 -7.48 -9.15 -45.72
C GLU A 36 -6.86 -9.27 -44.33
N SER A 37 -6.72 -10.51 -43.88
CA SER A 37 -6.53 -10.83 -42.46
C SER A 37 -5.08 -10.67 -42.03
N ALA A 38 -4.79 -9.65 -41.21
CA ALA A 38 -3.53 -9.50 -40.52
C ALA A 38 -3.45 -10.39 -39.25
N ALA A 39 -3.68 -11.71 -39.41
CA ALA A 39 -3.57 -12.71 -38.34
C ALA A 39 -2.09 -13.01 -37.98
N GLY A 40 -1.35 -11.98 -37.57
CA GLY A 40 0.08 -12.03 -37.27
C GLY A 40 0.40 -12.39 -35.82
N ASP A 41 0.81 -13.64 -35.61
CA ASP A 41 1.58 -14.16 -34.45
C ASP A 41 1.10 -13.79 -33.02
N MET A 42 0.04 -14.47 -32.55
CA MET A 42 -0.37 -14.44 -31.13
C MET A 42 0.43 -15.38 -30.20
N ARG A 43 1.76 -15.55 -30.36
CA ARG A 43 2.57 -16.38 -29.44
C ARG A 43 3.14 -15.60 -28.24
N GLY A 44 2.26 -14.88 -27.54
CA GLY A 44 2.61 -14.02 -26.40
C GLY A 44 1.93 -14.40 -25.07
N ALA A 45 2.40 -15.50 -24.44
CA ALA A 45 2.03 -15.97 -23.09
C ALA A 45 0.50 -16.11 -22.83
N PRO A 46 -0.15 -17.23 -23.23
CA PRO A 46 -1.61 -17.36 -23.22
C PRO A 46 -2.28 -17.13 -21.85
N GLY A 47 -1.63 -17.52 -20.74
CA GLY A 47 -2.15 -17.31 -19.39
C GLY A 47 -2.21 -15.84 -18.90
N ALA A 48 -1.69 -14.87 -19.67
CA ALA A 48 -1.59 -13.47 -19.26
C ALA A 48 -2.92 -12.70 -19.37
N GLY A 49 -3.66 -12.90 -20.47
CA GLY A 49 -4.90 -12.15 -20.74
C GLY A 49 -6.04 -12.55 -19.80
N TRP A 50 -6.19 -13.86 -19.53
CA TRP A 50 -7.24 -14.41 -18.68
C TRP A 50 -7.20 -13.91 -17.24
N ALA A 51 -6.00 -13.74 -16.65
CA ALA A 51 -5.87 -13.21 -15.30
C ALA A 51 -6.37 -11.76 -15.18
N LEU A 52 -6.07 -10.91 -16.17
CA LEU A 52 -6.57 -9.53 -16.21
C LEU A 52 -8.06 -9.48 -16.54
N ALA A 53 -8.50 -10.26 -17.54
CA ALA A 53 -9.92 -10.34 -17.90
C ALA A 53 -10.76 -10.77 -16.69
N ALA A 54 -10.29 -11.75 -15.91
CA ALA A 54 -10.96 -12.18 -14.70
C ALA A 54 -10.89 -11.16 -13.55
N LEU A 55 -9.88 -10.28 -13.48
CA LEU A 55 -9.85 -9.17 -12.51
C LEU A 55 -10.78 -8.02 -12.90
N LEU A 56 -10.93 -7.75 -14.20
CA LEU A 56 -11.88 -6.75 -14.70
C LEU A 56 -13.32 -7.28 -14.63
N LEU A 57 -13.53 -8.57 -14.89
CA LEU A 57 -14.78 -9.27 -14.61
C LEU A 57 -15.05 -9.35 -13.11
N ALA A 58 -14.03 -9.56 -12.26
CA ALA A 58 -14.19 -9.47 -10.81
C ALA A 58 -14.67 -8.09 -10.39
N ALA A 59 -13.95 -7.02 -10.76
CA ALA A 59 -14.33 -5.64 -10.43
C ALA A 59 -15.69 -5.25 -11.01
N SER A 60 -16.03 -5.70 -12.21
CA SER A 60 -17.33 -5.47 -12.86
C SER A 60 -18.47 -6.23 -12.17
N MET A 61 -18.27 -7.52 -11.86
CA MET A 61 -19.26 -8.34 -11.14
C MET A 61 -19.41 -7.89 -9.68
N LEU A 62 -18.33 -7.45 -9.02
CA LEU A 62 -18.39 -6.76 -7.73
C LEU A 62 -19.21 -5.48 -7.86
N SER A 63 -18.91 -4.63 -8.84
CA SER A 63 -19.64 -3.37 -9.03
C SER A 63 -21.12 -3.65 -9.30
N ALA A 64 -21.46 -4.66 -10.09
CA ALA A 64 -22.83 -5.08 -10.31
C ALA A 64 -23.51 -5.62 -9.04
N ALA A 65 -22.85 -6.47 -8.25
CA ALA A 65 -23.39 -7.03 -7.01
C ALA A 65 -23.46 -6.00 -5.85
N LEU A 66 -22.53 -5.05 -5.81
CA LEU A 66 -22.45 -4.00 -4.78
C LEU A 66 -23.30 -2.78 -5.15
N LEU A 67 -23.60 -2.53 -6.42
CA LEU A 67 -24.57 -1.51 -6.86
C LEU A 67 -25.97 -2.09 -7.14
N ALA A 68 -26.14 -3.41 -7.10
CA ALA A 68 -27.46 -4.02 -7.06
C ALA A 68 -28.23 -3.53 -5.81
N PRO A 69 -29.53 -3.24 -5.94
CA PRO A 69 -30.38 -2.89 -4.81
C PRO A 69 -30.59 -4.13 -3.93
N GLY A 70 -29.72 -4.30 -2.94
CA GLY A 70 -30.03 -5.12 -1.77
C GLY A 70 -31.25 -4.52 -1.08
N GLY A 71 -32.21 -5.36 -0.69
CA GLY A 71 -33.55 -4.92 -0.29
C GLY A 71 -33.52 -3.82 0.77
N SER A 72 -34.17 -2.69 0.46
CA SER A 72 -34.47 -1.65 1.43
C SER A 72 -35.25 -2.24 2.62
N PRO A 73 -35.02 -1.77 3.86
CA PRO A 73 -36.06 -1.84 4.88
C PRO A 73 -37.33 -1.16 4.34
N GLU A 74 -38.49 -1.72 4.64
CA GLU A 74 -39.74 -1.39 3.94
C GLU A 74 -40.13 0.09 4.04
N GLN A 75 -40.19 0.76 2.89
CA GLN A 75 -40.99 1.99 2.73
C GLN A 75 -42.39 1.57 2.27
N GLY A 76 -43.27 1.27 3.22
CA GLY A 76 -44.58 0.69 2.92
C GLY A 76 -45.55 0.67 4.11
N ALA A 77 -45.99 1.84 4.56
CA ALA A 77 -47.20 1.98 5.38
C ALA A 77 -47.90 3.28 4.99
N GLU A 78 -49.16 3.19 4.56
CA GLU A 78 -50.00 4.35 4.22
C GLU A 78 -50.54 5.02 5.49
N ALA A 79 -51.02 6.26 5.37
CA ALA A 79 -51.44 7.06 6.50
C ALA A 79 -52.91 6.83 6.89
N GLU A 80 -53.15 6.41 8.14
CA GLU A 80 -54.42 6.67 8.85
C GLU A 80 -54.16 7.48 10.15
N PRO A 81 -55.09 8.38 10.56
CA PRO A 81 -54.78 9.42 11.55
C PRO A 81 -55.31 9.11 12.97
N GLN A 82 -54.51 8.40 13.76
CA GLN A 82 -54.77 8.24 15.21
C GLN A 82 -54.05 9.34 16.02
N ARG A 83 -54.76 9.94 16.98
CA ARG A 83 -54.23 10.98 17.89
C ARG A 83 -53.64 10.31 19.13
N ASP A 84 -52.51 10.82 19.63
CA ASP A 84 -52.43 11.40 20.99
C ASP A 84 -51.08 12.09 21.26
N LEU A 85 -50.96 12.73 22.42
CA LEU A 85 -50.19 13.97 22.66
C LEU A 85 -48.65 13.86 22.76
N ASP A 86 -47.99 14.91 22.28
CA ASP A 86 -46.79 15.58 22.81
C ASP A 86 -45.63 14.74 23.39
N LEU A 87 -44.59 14.47 22.59
CA LEU A 87 -43.22 14.40 23.12
C LEU A 87 -42.07 14.73 22.15
N ASP A 88 -42.34 15.06 20.88
CA ASP A 88 -41.28 15.16 19.86
C ASP A 88 -40.61 16.55 19.78
N LYS A 89 -39.66 16.77 20.70
CA LYS A 89 -38.68 17.88 20.60
C LYS A 89 -37.27 17.48 21.06
N LYS A 90 -36.95 16.20 21.00
CA LYS A 90 -35.57 15.70 21.17
C LYS A 90 -34.79 15.97 19.87
N ARG A 91 -33.54 16.40 19.99
CA ARG A 91 -32.68 16.70 18.82
C ARG A 91 -32.48 15.42 18.00
N HIS A 92 -32.83 15.45 16.72
CA HIS A 92 -32.35 14.43 15.78
C HIS A 92 -30.82 14.48 15.72
N VAL A 93 -30.18 13.42 16.20
CA VAL A 93 -28.73 13.22 16.05
C VAL A 93 -28.52 12.54 14.69
N GLU A 94 -28.06 13.31 13.70
CA GLU A 94 -27.69 12.77 12.40
C GLU A 94 -26.42 11.91 12.56
N LEU A 95 -26.59 10.59 12.42
CA LEU A 95 -25.49 9.62 12.50
C LEU A 95 -24.65 9.65 11.22
N LYS A 96 -23.33 9.63 11.39
CA LYS A 96 -22.38 9.44 10.30
C LYS A 96 -21.93 7.98 10.22
N MET A 97 -21.25 7.63 9.14
CA MET A 97 -20.47 6.39 9.03
C MET A 97 -19.52 6.24 10.25
N ASP A 98 -19.22 5.01 10.66
CA ASP A 98 -18.47 4.67 11.88
C ASP A 98 -19.18 5.10 13.21
N GLN A 99 -20.51 5.36 13.21
CA GLN A 99 -21.27 5.79 14.41
C GLN A 99 -22.55 4.99 14.72
N ALA A 100 -22.97 5.06 15.99
CA ALA A 100 -24.24 4.58 16.52
C ALA A 100 -24.91 5.63 17.42
N LEU A 101 -26.22 5.50 17.65
CA LEU A 101 -26.97 6.33 18.60
C LEU A 101 -26.96 5.70 19.99
N LEU A 102 -26.50 6.45 20.99
CA LEU A 102 -26.60 6.11 22.40
C LEU A 102 -27.59 7.05 23.10
N LEU A 103 -28.61 6.47 23.71
CA LEU A 103 -29.56 7.13 24.59
C LEU A 103 -29.19 6.79 26.04
N ILE A 104 -29.17 7.78 26.92
CA ILE A 104 -28.80 7.59 28.32
C ILE A 104 -29.96 8.06 29.19
N HIS A 105 -30.55 7.11 29.92
CA HIS A 105 -31.75 7.25 30.71
C HIS A 105 -31.37 7.32 32.19
N ASN A 106 -31.51 8.50 32.79
CA ASN A 106 -31.35 8.70 34.22
C ASN A 106 -32.72 8.60 34.92
N GLU A 107 -32.95 7.50 35.62
CA GLU A 107 -34.16 7.27 36.43
C GLU A 107 -33.98 7.73 37.89
N ARG A 108 -32.76 8.13 38.27
CA ARG A 108 -32.43 8.54 39.64
C ARG A 108 -33.00 9.91 39.97
N LEU A 109 -33.51 10.03 41.20
CA LEU A 109 -34.02 11.27 41.77
C LEU A 109 -32.90 11.98 42.55
N GLY A 110 -32.71 13.28 42.33
CA GLY A 110 -31.75 14.10 43.08
C GLY A 110 -30.31 14.10 42.56
N THR A 111 -29.91 13.19 41.67
CA THR A 111 -28.53 13.10 41.15
C THR A 111 -28.45 13.35 39.64
N ASN A 112 -27.60 14.30 39.24
CA ASN A 112 -27.17 14.44 37.85
C ASN A 112 -26.07 13.42 37.55
N LEU A 113 -26.03 12.91 36.32
CA LEU A 113 -25.02 11.95 35.87
C LEU A 113 -24.07 12.59 34.86
N THR A 114 -22.77 12.44 35.07
CA THR A 114 -21.74 12.80 34.10
C THR A 114 -21.26 11.54 33.40
N VAL A 115 -21.46 11.48 32.09
CA VAL A 115 -20.99 10.36 31.27
C VAL A 115 -19.73 10.75 30.52
N SER A 116 -18.73 9.90 30.66
CA SER A 116 -17.44 9.99 29.98
C SER A 116 -17.14 8.69 29.24
N TRP A 117 -16.22 8.73 28.28
CA TRP A 117 -15.90 7.58 27.44
C TRP A 117 -14.41 7.53 27.05
N LYS A 118 -13.96 6.33 26.64
CA LYS A 118 -12.69 6.14 25.92
C LYS A 118 -12.80 4.95 24.98
N SER A 119 -12.01 4.96 23.91
CA SER A 119 -11.82 3.80 23.02
C SER A 119 -10.80 2.82 23.62
N GLU A 120 -11.05 1.52 23.49
CA GLU A 120 -10.14 0.43 23.85
C GLU A 120 -8.75 0.56 23.18
N ARG A 121 -8.68 1.17 21.98
CA ARG A 121 -7.41 1.42 21.27
C ARG A 121 -6.59 2.59 21.84
N CYS A 122 -7.16 3.39 22.74
CA CYS A 122 -6.52 4.57 23.31
C CYS A 122 -5.73 4.19 24.58
N TYR A 123 -4.48 3.77 24.39
CA TYR A 123 -3.66 3.23 25.48
C TYR A 123 -3.34 4.30 26.54
N CYS A 124 -3.62 3.97 27.81
CA CYS A 124 -3.47 4.86 28.98
C CYS A 124 -4.11 6.25 28.80
N CYS A 125 -5.17 6.39 28.00
CA CYS A 125 -5.82 7.67 27.77
C CYS A 125 -6.72 8.12 28.92
N LEU A 126 -6.78 9.44 29.14
CA LEU A 126 -7.82 10.08 29.95
C LEU A 126 -9.21 9.88 29.31
N PHE A 127 -10.21 9.56 30.14
CA PHE A 127 -11.61 9.56 29.72
C PHE A 127 -12.01 10.96 29.19
N GLN A 128 -12.72 10.97 28.07
CA GLN A 128 -13.24 12.19 27.44
C GLN A 128 -14.69 12.40 27.88
N PHE A 129 -15.07 13.64 28.19
CA PHE A 129 -16.46 13.99 28.46
C PHE A 129 -17.36 13.67 27.26
N LEU A 130 -18.52 13.05 27.50
CA LEU A 130 -19.50 12.70 26.46
C LEU A 130 -20.77 13.54 26.59
N VAL A 131 -21.45 13.47 27.74
CA VAL A 131 -22.70 14.22 28.00
C VAL A 131 -23.03 14.27 29.50
N ASN A 132 -23.70 15.34 29.95
CA ASN A 132 -24.34 15.39 31.26
C ASN A 132 -25.84 15.07 31.11
N VAL A 133 -26.37 14.24 32.01
CA VAL A 133 -27.79 13.87 32.07
C VAL A 133 -28.38 14.42 33.37
N SER A 134 -29.33 15.34 33.26
CA SER A 134 -30.03 15.90 34.43
C SER A 134 -30.73 14.81 35.23
N GLN A 135 -30.96 15.04 36.53
CA GLN A 135 -31.84 14.22 37.38
C GLN A 135 -33.23 13.99 36.75
N SER A 136 -33.91 12.91 37.13
CA SER A 136 -35.35 12.76 36.84
C SER A 136 -36.16 13.82 37.60
N GLY A 137 -37.17 14.39 36.94
CA GLY A 137 -38.07 15.40 37.51
C GLY A 137 -39.42 14.85 38.00
N GLU A 138 -39.78 13.63 37.62
CA GLU A 138 -41.02 12.95 38.02
C GLU A 138 -40.75 11.44 38.18
N PRO A 139 -41.19 10.79 39.27
CA PRO A 139 -41.04 9.34 39.42
C PRO A 139 -41.63 8.57 38.22
N GLY A 140 -40.80 7.73 37.59
CA GLY A 140 -41.18 6.95 36.41
C GLY A 140 -40.97 7.65 35.05
N LYS A 141 -40.50 8.90 35.01
CA LYS A 141 -40.05 9.56 33.76
C LYS A 141 -38.52 9.72 33.76
N PRO A 142 -37.76 8.87 33.05
CA PRO A 142 -36.33 9.07 32.90
C PRO A 142 -35.99 10.40 32.20
N SER A 143 -35.00 11.09 32.72
CA SER A 143 -34.30 12.16 32.00
C SER A 143 -33.42 11.50 30.92
N ILE A 144 -33.55 11.93 29.66
CA ILE A 144 -32.92 11.24 28.52
C ILE A 144 -31.99 12.20 27.75
N ALA A 145 -30.71 11.86 27.72
CA ALA A 145 -29.73 12.46 26.82
C ALA A 145 -29.52 11.56 25.58
N ALA A 146 -29.22 12.17 24.43
CA ALA A 146 -28.92 11.48 23.18
C ALA A 146 -27.56 11.95 22.65
N VAL A 147 -26.69 11.00 22.28
CA VAL A 147 -25.33 11.26 21.79
C VAL A 147 -24.90 10.20 20.77
N SER A 148 -24.02 10.55 19.83
CA SER A 148 -23.42 9.55 18.94
C SER A 148 -22.11 9.01 19.51
N VAL A 149 -21.89 7.70 19.35
CA VAL A 149 -20.69 6.97 19.80
C VAL A 149 -20.04 6.23 18.62
N SER A 150 -18.73 5.99 18.69
CA SER A 150 -18.01 5.32 17.60
C SER A 150 -18.17 3.79 17.65
N THR A 151 -18.20 3.17 16.48
CA THR A 151 -18.45 1.72 16.29
C THR A 151 -17.23 0.93 15.82
N GLN A 152 -16.13 1.63 15.43
CA GLN A 152 -14.89 1.01 14.97
C GLN A 152 -14.29 0.03 16.00
N HIS A 153 -14.38 0.38 17.28
CA HIS A 153 -13.71 -0.30 18.38
C HIS A 153 -14.63 -0.39 19.61
N ARG A 154 -14.29 -1.25 20.58
CA ARG A 154 -14.98 -1.28 21.87
C ARG A 154 -14.80 0.06 22.58
N SER A 155 -15.90 0.59 23.09
CA SER A 155 -15.92 1.80 23.91
C SER A 155 -16.11 1.41 25.38
N VAL A 156 -15.33 2.04 26.26
CA VAL A 156 -15.49 1.98 27.71
C VAL A 156 -16.18 3.27 28.14
N LEU A 157 -17.44 3.15 28.55
CA LEU A 157 -18.22 4.22 29.17
C LEU A 157 -17.99 4.21 30.68
N GLN A 158 -17.79 5.38 31.26
CA GLN A 158 -17.75 5.58 32.71
C GLN A 158 -18.80 6.64 33.08
N ILE A 159 -19.75 6.24 33.93
CA ILE A 159 -20.85 7.05 34.44
C ILE A 159 -20.53 7.39 35.88
N ASN A 160 -20.36 8.68 36.17
CA ASN A 160 -20.09 9.19 37.51
C ASN A 160 -21.25 10.06 38.01
N ASP A 161 -21.40 10.17 39.32
CA ASP A 161 -22.24 11.20 39.92
C ASP A 161 -21.61 12.58 39.69
N THR A 162 -22.38 13.56 39.22
CA THR A 162 -21.87 14.93 38.99
C THR A 162 -21.53 15.68 40.29
N LEU A 163 -22.07 15.25 41.45
CA LEU A 163 -21.84 15.90 42.75
C LEU A 163 -20.73 15.24 43.57
N GLU A 164 -20.61 13.91 43.55
CA GLU A 164 -19.58 13.17 44.30
C GLU A 164 -18.32 12.84 43.47
N GLU A 165 -18.33 13.09 42.15
CA GLU A 165 -17.37 12.59 41.13
C GLU A 165 -17.16 11.05 41.12
N LYS A 166 -17.94 10.33 41.93
CA LYS A 166 -17.83 8.91 42.21
C LYS A 166 -18.29 8.07 41.02
N GLU A 167 -17.51 7.04 40.68
CA GLU A 167 -17.86 6.04 39.68
C GLU A 167 -19.10 5.26 40.12
N ILE A 168 -20.19 5.39 39.37
CA ILE A 168 -21.46 4.67 39.58
C ILE A 168 -21.43 3.37 38.78
N CYS A 169 -21.09 3.46 37.49
CA CYS A 169 -21.08 2.33 36.57
C CYS A 169 -20.00 2.49 35.51
N ARG A 170 -19.42 1.35 35.11
CA ARG A 170 -18.54 1.22 33.95
C ARG A 170 -19.07 0.13 33.01
N LEU A 171 -19.25 0.48 31.75
CA LEU A 171 -19.80 -0.40 30.71
C LEU A 171 -18.80 -0.50 29.55
N GLU A 172 -18.47 -1.72 29.15
CA GLU A 172 -17.52 -1.99 28.06
C GLU A 172 -18.21 -2.71 26.91
N TYR A 173 -18.47 -2.02 25.81
CA TYR A 173 -19.32 -2.53 24.73
C TYR A 173 -18.81 -2.15 23.33
N LYS A 174 -18.99 -3.03 22.34
CA LYS A 174 -18.74 -2.71 20.93
C LYS A 174 -20.08 -2.38 20.26
N PHE A 175 -20.35 -1.08 20.10
CA PHE A 175 -21.49 -0.61 19.32
C PHE A 175 -21.32 -0.97 17.84
N GLY A 176 -22.38 -1.42 17.19
CA GLY A 176 -22.44 -1.64 15.73
C GLY A 176 -23.07 -0.46 14.98
N GLU A 177 -22.73 -0.30 13.70
CA GLU A 177 -23.07 0.87 12.88
C GLU A 177 -24.58 1.09 12.72
N PHE A 178 -25.02 2.36 12.82
CA PHE A 178 -26.42 2.79 12.76
C PHE A 178 -27.40 2.10 13.73
N GLY A 179 -26.88 1.37 14.73
CA GLY A 179 -27.67 0.82 15.83
C GLY A 179 -28.16 1.91 16.78
N ASN A 180 -29.24 1.61 17.51
CA ASN A 180 -29.79 2.46 18.57
C ASN A 180 -29.74 1.68 19.88
N TYR A 181 -29.09 2.25 20.89
CA TYR A 181 -28.81 1.63 22.18
C TYR A 181 -29.29 2.55 23.32
N SER A 182 -29.93 1.99 24.35
CA SER A 182 -30.27 2.70 25.58
C SER A 182 -29.47 2.15 26.76
N VAL A 183 -28.87 3.03 27.56
CA VAL A 183 -28.36 2.69 28.90
C VAL A 183 -29.35 3.22 29.94
N LEU A 184 -29.87 2.33 30.77
CA LEU A 184 -30.82 2.65 31.86
C LEU A 184 -30.08 2.60 33.20
N VAL A 185 -30.00 3.74 33.89
CA VAL A 185 -29.35 3.87 35.20
C VAL A 185 -30.42 4.01 36.29
N LYS A 186 -30.52 2.99 37.15
CA LYS A 186 -31.60 2.85 38.15
C LYS A 186 -31.09 2.33 39.50
N ASP A 187 -31.72 2.74 40.59
CA ASP A 187 -31.45 2.20 41.93
C ASP A 187 -32.24 0.90 42.16
N THR A 188 -31.56 -0.17 42.60
CA THR A 188 -32.13 -1.51 42.82
C THR A 188 -32.19 -1.83 44.31
N TYR A 189 -33.39 -2.18 44.79
CA TYR A 189 -33.69 -2.34 46.23
C TYR A 189 -33.69 -3.81 46.68
N ASN A 190 -32.54 -4.48 46.61
CA ASN A 190 -32.38 -5.88 47.05
C ASN A 190 -31.86 -5.99 48.50
N GLY A 191 -32.40 -5.16 49.40
CA GLY A 191 -31.92 -5.05 50.81
C GLY A 191 -30.63 -4.25 50.99
N VAL A 192 -29.82 -4.13 49.94
CA VAL A 192 -28.79 -3.10 49.75
C VAL A 192 -29.22 -2.23 48.56
N SER A 193 -28.90 -0.93 48.59
CA SER A 193 -29.18 0.01 47.50
C SER A 193 -28.07 -0.06 46.45
N GLU A 194 -28.12 -1.08 45.59
CA GLU A 194 -27.17 -1.26 44.49
C GLU A 194 -27.65 -0.53 43.23
N ILE A 195 -26.74 0.14 42.51
CA ILE A 195 -27.08 0.86 41.28
C ILE A 195 -26.86 -0.07 40.09
N ALA A 196 -27.90 -0.25 39.27
CA ALA A 196 -27.87 -1.08 38.08
C ALA A 196 -27.81 -0.21 36.82
N CYS A 197 -27.00 -0.65 35.84
CA CYS A 197 -26.82 0.02 34.56
C CYS A 197 -27.02 -0.99 33.41
N ASP A 198 -28.27 -1.13 32.96
CA ASP A 198 -28.63 -2.08 31.92
C ASP A 198 -28.43 -1.46 30.53
N LEU A 199 -27.79 -2.21 29.61
CA LEU A 199 -27.67 -1.84 28.20
C LEU A 199 -28.73 -2.59 27.38
N VAL A 200 -29.60 -1.85 26.70
CA VAL A 200 -30.69 -2.35 25.85
C VAL A 200 -30.41 -1.97 24.39
N VAL A 201 -30.66 -2.90 23.46
CA VAL A 201 -30.58 -2.65 22.01
C VAL A 201 -31.99 -2.32 21.49
N ASN A 202 -32.23 -1.05 21.19
CA ASN A 202 -33.51 -0.56 20.67
C ASN A 202 -33.68 -0.85 19.18
N LYS A 203 -32.57 -0.80 18.42
CA LYS A 203 -32.51 -1.14 17.00
C LYS A 203 -31.20 -1.86 16.72
N ASN A 204 -31.30 -3.04 16.11
CA ASN A 204 -30.16 -3.81 15.68
C ASN A 204 -29.26 -3.00 14.72
N PRO A 205 -27.92 -3.12 14.83
CA PRO A 205 -27.00 -2.44 13.93
C PRO A 205 -27.00 -3.06 12.53
N VAL A 206 -26.44 -2.30 11.58
CA VAL A 206 -26.09 -2.80 10.24
C VAL A 206 -24.76 -3.56 10.33
N ASP A 207 -24.65 -4.68 9.63
CA ASP A 207 -23.36 -5.35 9.44
C ASP A 207 -22.55 -4.60 8.38
N SER A 208 -21.58 -3.81 8.85
CA SER A 208 -20.68 -3.03 8.01
C SER A 208 -19.60 -3.89 7.34
N ASP A 209 -19.23 -5.04 7.89
CA ASP A 209 -18.18 -5.94 7.38
C ASP A 209 -18.71 -6.95 6.33
N LEU A 210 -20.03 -6.99 6.10
CA LEU A 210 -20.66 -7.81 5.08
C LEU A 210 -20.19 -7.52 3.63
N PRO A 211 -20.08 -6.25 3.15
CA PRO A 211 -19.72 -5.97 1.75
C PRO A 211 -18.29 -6.38 1.39
N VAL A 212 -17.34 -6.19 2.31
CA VAL A 212 -15.95 -6.64 2.16
C VAL A 212 -15.85 -8.17 2.20
N THR A 213 -16.65 -8.84 3.02
CA THR A 213 -16.71 -10.30 3.08
C THR A 213 -17.24 -10.88 1.77
N ILE A 214 -18.33 -10.31 1.22
CA ILE A 214 -18.85 -10.66 -0.11
C ILE A 214 -17.80 -10.41 -1.20
N ALA A 215 -17.14 -9.25 -1.19
CA ALA A 215 -16.08 -8.90 -2.14
C ALA A 215 -14.92 -9.92 -2.12
N PHE A 216 -14.47 -10.32 -0.93
CA PHE A 216 -13.42 -11.33 -0.75
C PHE A 216 -13.86 -12.71 -1.26
N LEU A 217 -15.08 -13.16 -0.94
CA LEU A 217 -15.60 -14.46 -1.37
C LEU A 217 -15.78 -14.54 -2.90
N ILE A 218 -16.22 -13.47 -3.55
CA ILE A 218 -16.29 -13.40 -5.03
C ILE A 218 -14.87 -13.45 -5.63
N GLY A 219 -13.92 -12.68 -5.09
CA GLY A 219 -12.53 -12.69 -5.54
C GLY A 219 -11.87 -14.08 -5.41
N LEU A 220 -12.05 -14.75 -4.27
CA LEU A 220 -11.57 -16.09 -4.01
C LEU A 220 -12.21 -17.12 -4.96
N SER A 221 -13.53 -17.05 -5.15
CA SER A 221 -14.27 -17.93 -6.06
C SER A 221 -13.77 -17.82 -7.50
N LEU A 222 -13.48 -16.59 -7.96
CA LEU A 222 -12.91 -16.35 -9.29
C LEU A 222 -11.48 -16.89 -9.40
N VAL A 223 -10.62 -16.71 -8.38
CA VAL A 223 -9.26 -17.30 -8.37
C VAL A 223 -9.31 -18.83 -8.45
N ILE A 224 -10.24 -19.47 -7.72
CA ILE A 224 -10.47 -20.91 -7.77
C ILE A 224 -10.96 -21.32 -9.17
N ALA A 225 -11.95 -20.63 -9.74
CA ALA A 225 -12.50 -20.93 -11.06
C ALA A 225 -11.45 -20.79 -12.19
N ILE A 226 -10.60 -19.76 -12.17
CA ILE A 226 -9.50 -19.59 -13.14
C ILE A 226 -8.46 -20.71 -12.98
N SER A 227 -8.14 -21.09 -11.74
CA SER A 227 -7.15 -22.15 -11.47
C SER A 227 -7.68 -23.52 -11.89
N PHE A 228 -8.96 -23.80 -11.65
CA PHE A 228 -9.63 -25.02 -12.10
C PHE A 228 -9.77 -25.07 -13.62
N LEU A 229 -10.15 -23.96 -14.27
CA LEU A 229 -10.18 -23.86 -15.74
C LEU A 229 -8.78 -24.05 -16.35
N ARG A 230 -7.73 -23.49 -15.73
CA ARG A 230 -6.34 -23.76 -16.15
C ARG A 230 -5.96 -25.22 -15.97
N LEU A 231 -6.40 -25.87 -14.90
CA LEU A 231 -6.15 -27.29 -14.66
C LEU A 231 -6.85 -28.16 -15.72
N LEU A 232 -8.12 -27.88 -16.03
CA LEU A 232 -8.87 -28.54 -17.11
C LEU A 232 -8.20 -28.36 -18.47
N LEU A 233 -7.87 -27.13 -18.86
CA LEU A 233 -7.15 -26.86 -20.11
C LEU A 233 -5.78 -27.54 -20.15
N SER A 234 -5.09 -27.68 -19.01
CA SER A 234 -3.85 -28.43 -18.92
C SER A 234 -4.05 -29.96 -19.06
N LEU A 235 -5.23 -30.48 -18.71
CA LEU A 235 -5.59 -31.89 -18.95
C LEU A 235 -6.01 -32.10 -20.42
N ASP A 236 -6.68 -31.13 -21.05
CA ASP A 236 -6.97 -31.17 -22.49
C ASP A 236 -5.70 -31.03 -23.34
N ASP A 237 -4.77 -30.14 -22.99
CA ASP A 237 -3.45 -30.07 -23.64
C ASP A 237 -2.64 -31.36 -23.42
N PHE A 238 -2.73 -31.98 -22.24
CA PHE A 238 -2.07 -33.26 -21.95
C PHE A 238 -2.73 -34.43 -22.71
N SER A 239 -4.06 -34.42 -22.85
CA SER A 239 -4.84 -35.37 -23.66
C SER A 239 -4.51 -35.24 -25.15
N ASN A 240 -4.42 -34.01 -25.67
CA ASN A 240 -4.01 -33.71 -27.04
C ASN A 240 -2.52 -34.01 -27.30
N TRP A 241 -1.67 -33.91 -26.28
CA TRP A 241 -0.27 -34.33 -26.36
C TRP A 241 -0.15 -35.86 -26.35
N ILE A 242 -0.90 -36.57 -25.51
CA ILE A 242 -0.99 -38.04 -25.50
C ILE A 242 -1.56 -38.56 -26.82
N SER A 243 -2.65 -37.98 -27.34
CA SER A 243 -3.22 -38.40 -28.62
C SER A 243 -2.26 -38.15 -29.79
N LYS A 244 -1.46 -37.07 -29.75
CA LYS A 244 -0.34 -36.88 -30.69
C LYS A 244 0.80 -37.89 -30.50
N ALA A 245 1.20 -38.20 -29.28
CA ALA A 245 2.26 -39.17 -29.00
C ALA A 245 1.87 -40.63 -29.33
N ILE A 246 0.56 -40.92 -29.31
CA ILE A 246 0.00 -42.20 -29.77
C ILE A 246 -0.09 -42.21 -31.31
N ASN A 247 -0.60 -41.15 -31.93
CA ASN A 247 -0.76 -41.06 -33.39
C ASN A 247 0.55 -40.77 -34.16
N SER A 248 1.64 -40.37 -33.50
CA SER A 248 2.95 -40.19 -34.16
C SER A 248 3.69 -41.50 -34.42
N ARG A 249 3.10 -42.66 -34.12
CA ARG A 249 3.76 -43.96 -34.24
C ARG A 249 3.68 -44.61 -35.64
N GLU A 250 3.28 -43.87 -36.67
CA GLU A 250 3.12 -44.40 -38.04
C GLU A 250 3.60 -43.46 -39.17
N THR A 251 4.61 -42.62 -38.92
CA THR A 251 5.27 -41.82 -39.99
C THR A 251 6.80 -41.89 -40.04
N ASP A 252 7.49 -42.38 -38.99
CA ASP A 252 8.95 -42.59 -39.02
C ASP A 252 9.33 -43.91 -39.71
N ARG A 253 9.28 -43.93 -41.05
CA ARG A 253 9.76 -45.10 -41.83
C ARG A 253 10.52 -44.80 -43.12
N LEU A 254 10.86 -43.54 -43.40
CA LEU A 254 11.77 -43.17 -44.48
C LEU A 254 12.81 -42.13 -44.03
N ILE A 255 14.03 -42.31 -44.54
CA ILE A 255 15.24 -41.48 -44.34
C ILE A 255 15.95 -41.66 -42.98
N ASN A 256 16.45 -42.89 -42.77
CA ASN A 256 17.72 -43.09 -42.05
C ASN A 256 18.84 -43.16 -43.09
N SER A 257 19.58 -42.06 -43.27
CA SER A 257 20.72 -41.91 -44.20
C SER A 257 21.37 -40.54 -43.93
N GLU A 258 22.65 -40.41 -43.53
CA GLU A 258 23.69 -41.39 -43.17
C GLU A 258 24.49 -40.93 -41.93
N LEU A 259 25.37 -41.79 -41.39
CA LEU A 259 26.48 -41.38 -40.53
C LEU A 259 27.69 -40.96 -41.39
N GLY A 260 28.34 -39.84 -41.07
CA GLY A 260 29.57 -39.43 -41.76
C GLY A 260 30.37 -38.32 -41.06
N SER A 261 31.65 -38.57 -40.84
CA SER A 261 32.70 -37.64 -40.36
C SER A 261 34.07 -38.28 -40.68
N PRO A 262 35.23 -37.57 -40.67
CA PRO A 262 35.47 -36.14 -40.41
C PRO A 262 36.41 -35.44 -41.43
N SER A 263 36.72 -34.16 -41.17
CA SER A 263 38.02 -33.47 -41.43
C SER A 263 38.50 -33.13 -42.86
N ARG A 264 38.85 -31.84 -43.04
CA ARG A 264 40.06 -31.36 -43.74
C ARG A 264 40.42 -29.94 -43.28
N ALA A 265 41.64 -29.47 -43.58
CA ALA A 265 42.29 -28.34 -42.91
C ALA A 265 42.62 -27.15 -43.86
N ASP A 266 42.64 -25.94 -43.28
CA ASP A 266 43.65 -24.84 -43.36
C ASP A 266 44.54 -24.58 -44.60
N PRO A 267 45.19 -23.39 -44.76
CA PRO A 267 45.17 -22.18 -43.90
C PRO A 267 45.07 -20.82 -44.68
N LEU A 268 45.29 -19.70 -43.96
CA LEU A 268 45.48 -18.30 -44.40
C LEU A 268 44.22 -17.54 -44.88
N SER A 269 44.08 -16.23 -44.66
CA SER A 269 44.96 -15.26 -43.95
C SER A 269 44.15 -14.45 -42.93
N GLY A 270 44.73 -14.16 -41.76
CA GLY A 270 43.99 -13.60 -40.63
C GLY A 270 44.02 -12.07 -40.50
N ASP A 271 42.95 -11.51 -39.94
CA ASP A 271 42.93 -10.23 -39.23
C ASP A 271 42.20 -10.45 -37.89
N ILE A 272 42.84 -10.09 -36.76
CA ILE A 272 42.46 -10.62 -35.44
C ILE A 272 41.57 -9.61 -34.69
N GLN A 273 40.26 -9.76 -34.87
CA GLN A 273 39.23 -9.19 -33.99
C GLN A 273 38.66 -10.28 -33.06
N PRO A 274 38.63 -10.08 -31.74
CA PRO A 274 38.13 -11.09 -30.80
C PRO A 274 36.58 -11.13 -30.81
N GLU A 275 36.00 -11.98 -31.65
CA GLU A 275 34.53 -12.21 -31.74
C GLU A 275 33.89 -12.87 -30.49
N MET A 276 34.64 -13.02 -29.39
CA MET A 276 34.25 -13.68 -28.14
C MET A 276 33.13 -12.96 -27.34
N TRP A 277 32.52 -11.91 -27.91
CA TRP A 277 31.54 -11.04 -27.25
C TRP A 277 30.08 -11.20 -27.71
N ARG A 278 29.76 -12.14 -28.64
CA ARG A 278 28.39 -12.30 -29.18
C ARG A 278 27.43 -13.23 -28.41
N GLN A 279 27.81 -13.83 -27.27
CA GLN A 279 26.90 -14.63 -26.43
C GLN A 279 26.84 -14.19 -24.96
N VAL A 280 26.69 -12.89 -24.70
CA VAL A 280 26.11 -12.43 -23.42
C VAL A 280 24.60 -12.65 -23.48
N GLY A 281 24.13 -13.76 -22.89
CA GLY A 281 22.71 -14.10 -22.82
C GLY A 281 21.86 -13.00 -22.16
N SER A 282 20.58 -12.93 -22.54
CA SER A 282 19.63 -11.94 -21.99
C SER A 282 19.63 -11.99 -20.45
N PRO A 283 19.77 -10.85 -19.74
CA PRO A 283 19.91 -10.86 -18.29
C PRO A 283 18.67 -11.47 -17.63
N TYR A 284 18.87 -12.55 -16.88
CA TYR A 284 17.82 -13.32 -16.23
C TYR A 284 17.08 -12.47 -15.19
N ARG A 285 15.89 -11.98 -15.57
CA ARG A 285 15.06 -11.10 -14.76
C ARG A 285 14.09 -11.93 -13.90
N LEU A 286 14.44 -12.09 -12.62
CA LEU A 286 13.61 -12.70 -11.59
C LEU A 286 12.22 -12.06 -11.55
N ARG A 287 11.17 -12.84 -11.79
CA ARG A 287 9.79 -12.36 -11.81
C ARG A 287 9.23 -12.20 -10.41
N CYS A 288 9.63 -13.02 -9.44
CA CYS A 288 9.17 -12.92 -8.05
C CYS A 288 9.43 -11.53 -7.45
N VAL A 289 10.53 -10.88 -7.84
CA VAL A 289 10.91 -9.53 -7.40
C VAL A 289 9.99 -8.45 -7.97
N ASP A 290 9.62 -8.55 -9.25
CA ASP A 290 8.63 -7.63 -9.84
C ASP A 290 7.21 -7.92 -9.32
N THR A 291 6.84 -9.19 -9.13
CA THR A 291 5.57 -9.61 -8.53
C THR A 291 5.40 -9.08 -7.11
N PHE A 292 6.43 -9.18 -6.25
CA PHE A 292 6.36 -8.64 -4.89
C PHE A 292 6.27 -7.10 -4.89
N ARG A 293 7.09 -6.41 -5.70
CA ARG A 293 7.00 -4.94 -5.84
C ARG A 293 5.62 -4.48 -6.30
N GLY A 294 5.00 -5.21 -7.23
CA GLY A 294 3.66 -4.92 -7.71
C GLY A 294 2.53 -5.34 -6.76
N LEU A 295 2.74 -6.36 -5.93
CA LEU A 295 1.81 -6.73 -4.85
C LEU A 295 1.74 -5.63 -3.79
N ALA A 296 2.91 -5.15 -3.33
CA ALA A 296 2.99 -4.01 -2.43
C ALA A 296 2.34 -2.76 -3.05
N LEU A 297 2.59 -2.47 -4.33
CA LEU A 297 2.02 -1.30 -5.00
C LEU A 297 0.52 -1.38 -5.28
N ILE A 298 -0.03 -2.55 -5.64
CA ILE A 298 -1.49 -2.73 -5.78
C ILE A 298 -2.18 -2.51 -4.43
N LEU A 299 -1.58 -3.01 -3.34
CA LEU A 299 -2.11 -2.78 -1.99
C LEU A 299 -1.98 -1.30 -1.58
N MET A 300 -0.88 -0.63 -1.95
CA MET A 300 -0.69 0.82 -1.75
C MET A 300 -1.81 1.63 -2.38
N VAL A 301 -2.06 1.43 -3.68
CA VAL A 301 -3.08 2.15 -4.42
C VAL A 301 -4.47 1.95 -3.79
N PHE A 302 -4.79 0.71 -3.39
CA PHE A 302 -6.07 0.41 -2.75
C PHE A 302 -6.27 1.09 -1.39
N VAL A 303 -5.24 1.15 -0.54
CA VAL A 303 -5.34 1.80 0.79
C VAL A 303 -5.22 3.33 0.72
N ASN A 304 -4.49 3.88 -0.26
CA ASN A 304 -4.38 5.32 -0.47
C ASN A 304 -5.73 5.91 -0.89
N TYR A 305 -6.47 5.27 -1.81
CA TYR A 305 -7.88 5.59 -2.09
C TYR A 305 -8.83 5.35 -0.88
N GLY A 306 -8.30 4.99 0.30
CA GLY A 306 -9.04 4.84 1.55
C GLY A 306 -9.55 3.44 1.84
N GLY A 307 -9.33 2.46 0.96
CA GLY A 307 -9.64 1.03 1.20
C GLY A 307 -11.10 0.72 1.55
N GLY A 308 -12.07 1.53 1.12
CA GLY A 308 -13.48 1.40 1.55
C GLY A 308 -13.79 1.98 2.93
N LYS A 309 -12.86 2.77 3.50
CA LYS A 309 -12.92 3.45 4.81
C LYS A 309 -12.99 2.53 6.05
N TYR A 310 -12.81 1.22 5.91
CA TYR A 310 -12.77 0.30 7.06
C TYR A 310 -11.58 0.57 7.99
N TRP A 311 -11.76 0.35 9.30
CA TRP A 311 -10.74 0.67 10.31
C TRP A 311 -9.41 -0.08 10.13
N TYR A 312 -9.44 -1.33 9.66
CA TYR A 312 -8.23 -2.16 9.46
C TYR A 312 -7.49 -1.87 8.14
N PHE A 313 -8.07 -1.06 7.25
CA PHE A 313 -7.39 -0.46 6.09
C PHE A 313 -6.91 0.98 6.34
N LYS A 314 -7.31 1.64 7.45
CA LYS A 314 -6.71 2.89 7.93
C LYS A 314 -5.36 2.58 8.62
N HIS A 315 -4.44 3.53 8.70
CA HIS A 315 -3.19 3.39 9.46
C HIS A 315 -3.44 3.35 10.98
N SER A 316 -2.61 2.65 11.76
CA SER A 316 -2.74 2.69 13.23
C SER A 316 -2.34 4.06 13.79
N SER A 317 -3.12 4.59 14.73
CA SER A 317 -2.94 5.94 15.28
C SER A 317 -1.61 6.16 16.00
N TRP A 318 -0.96 5.12 16.52
CA TRP A 318 0.38 5.20 17.09
C TRP A 318 1.14 3.86 17.03
N ASN A 319 0.91 3.01 18.04
CA ASN A 319 1.40 1.63 18.10
C ASN A 319 0.46 0.68 17.33
N GLY A 320 0.95 -0.52 17.02
CA GLY A 320 0.21 -1.54 16.30
C GLY A 320 0.56 -1.64 14.82
N LEU A 321 -0.18 -2.48 14.11
CA LEU A 321 0.06 -2.78 12.70
C LEU A 321 -1.26 -3.08 11.96
N THR A 322 -1.63 -2.24 10.99
CA THR A 322 -2.76 -2.50 10.09
C THR A 322 -2.29 -2.91 8.69
N VAL A 323 -3.21 -3.27 7.80
CA VAL A 323 -2.87 -3.71 6.43
C VAL A 323 -2.14 -2.62 5.64
N ALA A 324 -2.54 -1.37 5.82
CA ALA A 324 -1.93 -0.22 5.15
C ALA A 324 -0.54 0.15 5.70
N ASP A 325 -0.15 -0.42 6.84
CA ASP A 325 1.17 -0.22 7.45
C ASP A 325 2.21 -1.25 6.98
N LEU A 326 1.77 -2.32 6.30
CA LEU A 326 2.62 -3.36 5.69
C LEU A 326 3.36 -2.88 4.43
N VAL A 327 2.69 -2.00 3.67
CA VAL A 327 2.99 -1.67 2.28
C VAL A 327 4.34 -0.99 2.08
N PHE A 328 4.58 0.12 2.81
CA PHE A 328 5.73 0.99 2.58
C PHE A 328 7.06 0.29 2.91
N PRO A 329 7.23 -0.41 4.05
CA PRO A 329 8.43 -1.19 4.32
C PRO A 329 8.69 -2.29 3.28
N TRP A 330 7.66 -3.03 2.83
CA TRP A 330 7.84 -4.05 1.78
C TRP A 330 8.33 -3.45 0.47
N PHE A 331 7.85 -2.26 0.09
CA PHE A 331 8.36 -1.55 -1.09
C PHE A 331 9.83 -1.10 -0.91
N VAL A 332 10.20 -0.61 0.27
CA VAL A 332 11.59 -0.25 0.63
C VAL A 332 12.53 -1.47 0.57
N PHE A 333 12.10 -2.61 1.11
CA PHE A 333 12.84 -3.87 1.10
C PHE A 333 13.05 -4.39 -0.34
N ILE A 334 11.99 -4.50 -1.15
CA ILE A 334 12.12 -5.03 -2.50
C ILE A 334 12.82 -4.06 -3.46
N MET A 335 12.80 -2.75 -3.17
CA MET A 335 13.71 -1.77 -3.76
C MET A 335 15.16 -2.11 -3.43
N GLY A 336 15.48 -2.41 -2.17
CA GLY A 336 16.79 -2.90 -1.73
C GLY A 336 17.30 -4.10 -2.54
N SER A 337 16.48 -5.16 -2.67
CA SER A 337 16.84 -6.33 -3.50
C SER A 337 17.11 -5.94 -4.96
N SER A 338 16.35 -4.97 -5.48
CA SER A 338 16.48 -4.46 -6.84
C SER A 338 17.76 -3.61 -7.05
N ILE A 339 18.23 -2.88 -6.03
CA ILE A 339 19.50 -2.13 -6.06
C ILE A 339 20.64 -3.11 -6.34
N PHE A 340 20.80 -4.14 -5.49
CA PHE A 340 21.92 -5.08 -5.60
C PHE A 340 21.94 -5.84 -6.94
N LEU A 341 20.80 -6.40 -7.35
CA LEU A 341 20.68 -7.16 -8.59
C LEU A 341 20.98 -6.30 -9.83
N SER A 342 20.52 -5.04 -9.86
CA SER A 342 20.77 -4.13 -10.99
C SER A 342 22.20 -3.60 -11.02
N MET A 343 22.77 -3.25 -9.86
CA MET A 343 24.14 -2.75 -9.78
C MET A 343 25.18 -3.80 -10.15
N THR A 344 25.03 -5.04 -9.68
CA THR A 344 25.97 -6.12 -10.02
C THR A 344 25.99 -6.38 -11.54
N SER A 345 24.83 -6.39 -12.19
CA SER A 345 24.75 -6.53 -13.66
C SER A 345 25.32 -5.33 -14.43
N ILE A 346 25.34 -4.13 -13.86
CA ILE A 346 25.97 -2.95 -14.47
C ILE A 346 27.50 -2.99 -14.30
N LEU A 347 27.99 -3.41 -13.13
CA LEU A 347 29.42 -3.52 -12.83
C LEU A 347 30.09 -4.65 -13.63
N GLN A 348 29.40 -5.78 -13.82
CA GLN A 348 29.83 -6.86 -14.73
C GLN A 348 29.99 -6.40 -16.19
N ARG A 349 29.41 -5.26 -16.59
CA ARG A 349 29.55 -4.65 -17.92
C ARG A 349 30.65 -3.58 -17.98
N GLY A 350 31.61 -3.59 -17.05
CA GLY A 350 32.76 -2.68 -17.05
C GLY A 350 32.44 -1.21 -16.82
N CYS A 351 31.24 -0.87 -16.31
CA CYS A 351 30.86 0.52 -16.10
C CYS A 351 31.63 1.17 -14.93
N SER A 352 32.36 2.27 -15.22
CA SER A 352 33.08 3.05 -14.21
C SER A 352 32.20 3.48 -13.03
N LYS A 353 32.70 3.27 -11.80
CA LYS A 353 31.97 3.58 -10.55
C LYS A 353 31.48 5.03 -10.51
N PHE A 354 32.28 6.01 -10.95
CA PHE A 354 31.88 7.42 -10.98
C PHE A 354 30.66 7.70 -11.89
N LYS A 355 30.59 7.04 -13.05
CA LYS A 355 29.45 7.16 -13.98
C LYS A 355 28.18 6.47 -13.45
N LEU A 356 28.33 5.50 -12.56
CA LEU A 356 27.22 4.89 -11.83
C LEU A 356 26.78 5.76 -10.64
N LEU A 357 27.72 6.36 -9.89
CA LEU A 357 27.43 7.31 -8.81
C LEU A 357 26.61 8.51 -9.31
N GLY A 358 26.98 9.11 -10.45
CA GLY A 358 26.22 10.21 -11.04
C GLY A 358 24.78 9.83 -11.41
N LYS A 359 24.55 8.59 -11.88
CA LYS A 359 23.20 8.06 -12.13
C LYS A 359 22.40 7.84 -10.84
N ILE A 360 23.05 7.30 -9.81
CA ILE A 360 22.43 7.10 -8.48
C ILE A 360 22.01 8.46 -7.90
N ALA A 361 22.90 9.44 -7.91
CA ALA A 361 22.61 10.80 -7.43
C ALA A 361 21.46 11.45 -8.21
N TRP A 362 21.51 11.44 -9.55
CA TRP A 362 20.46 12.02 -10.40
C TRP A 362 19.08 11.37 -10.18
N ARG A 363 19.02 10.03 -10.11
CA ARG A 363 17.78 9.31 -9.82
C ARG A 363 17.23 9.64 -8.43
N SER A 364 18.10 9.75 -7.43
CA SER A 364 17.71 10.08 -6.05
C SER A 364 17.15 11.50 -5.96
N PHE A 365 17.82 12.45 -6.63
CA PHE A 365 17.38 13.84 -6.75
C PHE A 365 15.99 13.94 -7.42
N LEU A 366 15.79 13.27 -8.57
CA LEU A 366 14.49 13.28 -9.24
C LEU A 366 13.36 12.66 -8.39
N LEU A 367 13.63 11.60 -7.62
CA LEU A 367 12.64 11.03 -6.70
C LEU A 367 12.26 12.02 -5.58
N ILE A 368 13.23 12.74 -5.02
CA ILE A 368 12.99 13.78 -4.00
C ILE A 368 12.18 14.94 -4.59
N CYS A 369 12.56 15.45 -5.78
CA CYS A 369 11.83 16.54 -6.44
C CYS A 369 10.37 16.16 -6.75
N ILE A 370 10.13 14.98 -7.33
CA ILE A 370 8.78 14.50 -7.62
C ILE A 370 7.98 14.34 -6.32
N GLY A 371 8.62 13.89 -5.24
CA GLY A 371 7.99 13.78 -3.91
C GLY A 371 7.52 15.11 -3.33
N ILE A 372 8.34 16.16 -3.44
CA ILE A 372 7.99 17.50 -2.97
C ILE A 372 6.79 18.06 -3.74
N PHE A 373 6.68 17.81 -5.05
CA PHE A 373 5.51 18.22 -5.84
C PHE A 373 4.24 17.44 -5.50
N ILE A 374 4.33 16.15 -5.21
CA ILE A 374 3.16 15.31 -4.87
C ILE A 374 2.65 15.60 -3.46
N VAL A 375 3.55 15.67 -2.46
CA VAL A 375 3.14 15.81 -1.05
C VAL A 375 2.56 17.19 -0.69
N ASN A 376 2.59 18.14 -1.65
CA ASN A 376 2.05 19.49 -1.51
C ASN A 376 0.95 19.76 -2.56
N PRO A 377 -0.27 19.18 -2.42
CA PRO A 377 -1.34 19.21 -3.43
C PRO A 377 -1.98 20.59 -3.72
N ASN A 378 -1.43 21.67 -3.16
CA ASN A 378 -1.90 23.05 -3.39
C ASN A 378 -1.74 23.54 -4.85
N TYR A 379 -1.14 22.75 -5.75
CA TYR A 379 -0.87 23.10 -7.15
C TYR A 379 -2.10 23.50 -7.99
N CYS A 380 -3.32 23.15 -7.56
CA CYS A 380 -4.57 23.56 -8.20
C CYS A 380 -5.36 24.67 -7.45
N LEU A 381 -4.96 25.06 -6.23
CA LEU A 381 -5.74 25.95 -5.36
C LEU A 381 -5.08 27.30 -5.06
N GLY A 382 -3.79 27.47 -5.34
CA GLY A 382 -3.12 28.76 -5.19
C GLY A 382 -1.61 28.71 -5.49
N PRO A 383 -0.90 29.84 -5.38
CA PRO A 383 0.56 29.83 -5.37
C PRO A 383 1.05 29.06 -4.13
N LEU A 384 2.08 28.23 -4.31
CA LEU A 384 2.69 27.45 -3.24
C LEU A 384 3.33 28.41 -2.21
N SER A 385 2.77 28.50 -1.00
CA SER A 385 3.42 29.18 0.13
C SER A 385 4.60 28.33 0.59
N TRP A 386 5.80 28.76 0.21
CA TRP A 386 7.05 28.11 0.55
C TRP A 386 7.23 27.95 2.06
N ASP A 387 6.68 28.88 2.83
CA ASP A 387 6.70 28.96 4.29
C ASP A 387 5.95 27.80 4.98
N LYS A 388 5.10 27.07 4.24
CA LYS A 388 4.28 25.94 4.73
C LYS A 388 4.36 24.71 3.84
N VAL A 389 5.44 24.57 3.07
CA VAL A 389 5.73 23.38 2.26
C VAL A 389 6.09 22.23 3.20
N ARG A 390 5.36 21.11 3.13
CA ARG A 390 5.76 19.87 3.81
C ARG A 390 7.01 19.32 3.13
N ILE A 391 8.10 19.18 3.89
CA ILE A 391 9.40 18.71 3.38
C ILE A 391 9.49 17.18 3.39
N PRO A 392 9.18 16.47 4.49
CA PRO A 392 9.23 15.01 4.51
C PRO A 392 8.12 14.38 3.66
N GLY A 393 8.37 13.16 3.17
CA GLY A 393 7.40 12.44 2.36
C GLY A 393 7.94 11.11 1.84
N VAL A 394 7.04 10.27 1.33
CA VAL A 394 7.31 8.87 0.99
C VAL A 394 8.41 8.76 -0.08
N LEU A 395 8.34 9.57 -1.15
CA LEU A 395 9.34 9.54 -2.22
C LEU A 395 10.66 10.19 -1.79
N GLN A 396 10.62 11.20 -0.92
CA GLN A 396 11.82 11.84 -0.36
C GLN A 396 12.62 10.82 0.47
N ARG A 397 11.95 10.11 1.39
CA ARG A 397 12.57 9.03 2.17
C ARG A 397 13.05 7.88 1.27
N LEU A 398 12.28 7.49 0.24
CA LEU A 398 12.72 6.50 -0.75
C LEU A 398 13.99 6.96 -1.51
N GLY A 399 14.07 8.24 -1.90
CA GLY A 399 15.21 8.81 -2.59
C GLY A 399 16.48 8.83 -1.73
N VAL A 400 16.38 9.29 -0.48
CA VAL A 400 17.50 9.27 0.49
C VAL A 400 17.92 7.83 0.81
N THR A 401 16.96 6.94 1.07
CA THR A 401 17.21 5.52 1.34
C THR A 401 17.90 4.83 0.16
N TYR A 402 17.40 5.05 -1.06
CA TYR A 402 18.01 4.54 -2.29
C TYR A 402 19.43 5.08 -2.47
N PHE A 403 19.66 6.38 -2.24
CA PHE A 403 20.98 6.99 -2.35
C PHE A 403 21.98 6.34 -1.41
N VAL A 404 21.69 6.29 -0.10
CA VAL A 404 22.64 5.76 0.90
C VAL A 404 22.94 4.29 0.65
N VAL A 405 21.93 3.45 0.40
CA VAL A 405 22.13 2.01 0.17
C VAL A 405 22.85 1.74 -1.16
N ALA A 406 22.52 2.46 -2.24
CA ALA A 406 23.21 2.29 -3.51
C ALA A 406 24.65 2.83 -3.49
N VAL A 407 24.95 3.89 -2.71
CA VAL A 407 26.32 4.34 -2.48
C VAL A 407 27.10 3.34 -1.63
N LEU A 408 26.50 2.79 -0.57
CA LEU A 408 27.11 1.76 0.28
C LEU A 408 27.46 0.49 -0.51
N GLU A 409 26.57 0.03 -1.38
CA GLU A 409 26.86 -1.07 -2.31
C GLU A 409 27.92 -0.67 -3.35
N LEU A 410 27.92 0.57 -3.87
CA LEU A 410 28.89 0.99 -4.89
C LEU A 410 30.33 1.06 -4.34
N LEU A 411 30.50 1.53 -3.10
CA LEU A 411 31.79 1.60 -2.42
C LEU A 411 32.36 0.20 -2.23
N PHE A 412 31.61 -0.68 -1.55
CA PHE A 412 32.07 -2.02 -1.18
C PHE A 412 31.92 -3.08 -2.29
N ALA A 413 31.33 -2.74 -3.45
CA ALA A 413 31.29 -3.63 -4.61
C ALA A 413 32.70 -4.02 -5.07
N LYS A 414 33.05 -5.29 -4.83
CA LYS A 414 34.24 -5.95 -5.36
C LYS A 414 34.03 -6.19 -6.87
N PRO A 415 34.99 -5.85 -7.75
CA PRO A 415 34.92 -6.28 -9.14
C PRO A 415 35.00 -7.82 -9.17
N MET A 416 34.03 -8.47 -9.80
CA MET A 416 33.96 -9.93 -9.85
C MET A 416 34.82 -10.47 -11.00
N LEU A 417 36.14 -10.36 -10.85
CA LEU A 417 37.14 -10.97 -11.73
C LEU A 417 38.30 -11.48 -10.87
N GLU A 418 38.83 -12.66 -11.23
CA GLU A 418 40.07 -13.27 -10.71
C GLU A 418 40.25 -13.31 -9.19
N ASN A 419 39.68 -14.35 -8.56
CA ASN A 419 40.44 -15.56 -8.16
C ASN A 419 39.44 -16.56 -7.54
N CYS A 420 39.35 -17.79 -8.05
CA CYS A 420 40.25 -18.92 -7.78
C CYS A 420 40.33 -19.31 -6.29
N VAL A 421 39.93 -20.55 -6.05
CA VAL A 421 40.18 -21.43 -4.89
C VAL A 421 41.15 -20.86 -3.86
N LEU A 422 40.62 -20.08 -2.91
CA LEU A 422 41.29 -19.85 -1.62
C LEU A 422 40.31 -20.16 -0.49
N GLU A 423 40.62 -21.29 0.15
CA GLU A 423 39.94 -21.93 1.26
C GLU A 423 39.72 -20.97 2.44
N ARG A 424 38.52 -20.40 2.53
CA ARG A 424 38.04 -19.66 3.71
C ARG A 424 36.91 -20.43 4.35
N SER A 425 37.05 -20.66 5.66
CA SER A 425 36.13 -21.44 6.48
C SER A 425 34.69 -20.92 6.40
N CYS A 426 33.73 -21.84 6.49
CA CYS A 426 32.28 -21.59 6.50
C CYS A 426 31.70 -20.98 5.21
N PRO A 427 31.61 -21.76 4.10
CA PRO A 427 30.83 -21.36 2.90
C PRO A 427 29.36 -21.06 3.21
N PHE A 428 28.83 -21.50 4.35
CA PHE A 428 27.46 -21.25 4.80
C PHE A 428 27.16 -19.77 5.15
N LEU A 429 28.15 -18.93 5.46
CA LEU A 429 27.94 -17.52 5.85
C LEU A 429 28.47 -16.51 4.82
N ARG A 430 28.78 -16.96 3.60
CA ARG A 430 29.50 -16.17 2.58
C ARG A 430 28.84 -14.82 2.28
N ASP A 431 27.52 -14.80 2.16
CA ASP A 431 26.68 -13.61 1.94
C ASP A 431 26.87 -12.54 3.02
N ILE A 432 26.92 -12.96 4.29
CA ILE A 432 27.13 -12.08 5.45
C ILE A 432 28.61 -11.69 5.54
N THR A 433 29.54 -12.63 5.42
CA THR A 433 30.99 -12.38 5.60
C THR A 433 31.60 -11.53 4.49
N ASP A 434 31.15 -11.66 3.24
CA ASP A 434 31.59 -10.75 2.16
C ASP A 434 31.03 -9.33 2.33
N SER A 435 29.92 -9.17 3.08
CA SER A 435 29.22 -7.90 3.36
C SER A 435 29.62 -7.24 4.70
N TRP A 436 30.61 -7.75 5.44
CA TRP A 436 30.88 -7.33 6.83
C TRP A 436 31.09 -5.81 7.05
N PRO A 437 31.72 -5.02 6.15
CA PRO A 437 31.89 -3.58 6.38
C PRO A 437 30.56 -2.81 6.28
N GLN A 438 29.64 -3.32 5.46
CA GLN A 438 28.30 -2.76 5.29
C GLN A 438 27.44 -3.06 6.51
N TRP A 439 27.54 -4.28 7.06
CA TRP A 439 26.95 -4.63 8.35
C TRP A 439 27.46 -3.73 9.48
N LEU A 440 28.76 -3.44 9.54
CA LEU A 440 29.32 -2.50 10.53
C LEU A 440 28.73 -1.09 10.38
N PHE A 441 28.65 -0.56 9.15
CA PHE A 441 28.02 0.75 8.90
C PHE A 441 26.55 0.79 9.33
N ILE A 442 25.80 -0.26 9.03
CA ILE A 442 24.38 -0.40 9.40
C ILE A 442 24.19 -0.52 10.93
N LEU A 443 25.07 -1.27 11.61
CA LEU A 443 25.07 -1.37 13.07
C LEU A 443 25.45 -0.04 13.76
N ILE A 444 26.34 0.76 13.17
CA ILE A 444 26.65 2.12 13.64
C ILE A 444 25.42 3.02 13.49
N LEU A 445 24.72 2.96 12.35
CA LEU A 445 23.48 3.71 12.13
C LEU A 445 22.37 3.35 13.14
N GLU A 446 22.12 2.05 13.37
CA GLU A 446 21.17 1.59 14.40
C GLU A 446 21.61 1.99 15.82
N SER A 447 22.91 1.96 16.13
CA SER A 447 23.44 2.43 17.41
C SER A 447 23.22 3.93 17.62
N ILE A 448 23.31 4.74 16.56
CA ILE A 448 22.98 6.17 16.57
C ILE A 448 21.47 6.36 16.74
N TRP A 449 20.62 5.59 16.05
CA TRP A 449 19.17 5.66 16.21
C TRP A 449 18.74 5.32 17.64
N LEU A 450 19.24 4.22 18.21
CA LEU A 450 18.99 3.82 19.60
C LEU A 450 19.51 4.88 20.59
N GLY A 451 20.72 5.40 20.39
CA GLY A 451 21.31 6.44 21.24
C GLY A 451 20.49 7.73 21.24
N LEU A 452 20.09 8.24 20.08
CA LEU A 452 19.24 9.42 19.97
C LEU A 452 17.84 9.17 20.54
N THR A 453 17.27 7.97 20.33
CA THR A 453 15.92 7.63 20.80
C THR A 453 15.86 7.50 22.33
N PHE A 454 16.85 6.88 22.96
CA PHE A 454 16.81 6.52 24.38
C PHE A 454 17.67 7.37 25.32
N LEU A 455 18.64 8.16 24.81
CA LEU A 455 19.55 8.95 25.65
C LEU A 455 19.41 10.47 25.47
N LEU A 456 18.71 10.95 24.43
CA LEU A 456 18.53 12.39 24.20
C LEU A 456 17.53 12.98 25.23
N PRO A 457 17.93 13.97 26.05
CA PRO A 457 17.01 14.66 26.95
C PRO A 457 16.13 15.64 26.16
N VAL A 458 14.83 15.36 26.05
CA VAL A 458 13.86 16.24 25.40
C VAL A 458 13.17 17.12 26.45
N PRO A 459 13.14 18.47 26.30
CA PRO A 459 12.51 19.35 27.27
C PRO A 459 11.04 19.01 27.55
N GLY A 460 10.69 18.81 28.83
CA GLY A 460 9.32 18.51 29.27
C GLY A 460 8.88 17.05 29.09
N CYS A 461 9.74 16.17 28.59
CA CYS A 461 9.43 14.76 28.32
C CYS A 461 10.37 13.83 29.10
N PRO A 462 9.95 12.60 29.45
CA PRO A 462 10.85 11.63 30.06
C PRO A 462 11.87 11.13 29.03
N THR A 463 13.10 10.85 29.46
CA THR A 463 14.14 10.31 28.59
C THR A 463 13.73 8.95 28.03
N GLY A 464 13.85 8.75 26.72
CA GLY A 464 13.38 7.52 26.05
C GLY A 464 11.87 7.44 25.78
N TYR A 465 11.14 8.57 25.82
CA TYR A 465 9.71 8.59 25.51
C TYR A 465 9.39 8.19 24.06
N LEU A 466 8.57 7.16 23.89
CA LEU A 466 8.07 6.65 22.60
C LEU A 466 6.58 6.93 22.38
N GLY A 467 5.91 7.66 23.27
CA GLY A 467 4.45 7.80 23.27
C GLY A 467 3.90 8.86 22.30
N PRO A 468 2.57 8.87 22.07
CA PRO A 468 1.90 9.84 21.21
C PRO A 468 1.78 11.22 21.87
N GLY A 469 1.82 11.29 23.21
CA GLY A 469 1.46 12.51 23.94
C GLY A 469 -0.04 12.76 23.92
N GLY A 470 -0.44 14.05 23.89
CA GLY A 470 -1.84 14.44 23.96
C GLY A 470 -2.53 13.94 25.24
N ILE A 471 -3.64 13.21 25.12
CA ILE A 471 -4.36 12.59 26.25
C ILE A 471 -3.79 11.23 26.69
N GLY A 472 -2.80 10.68 25.96
CA GLY A 472 -2.09 9.45 26.33
C GLY A 472 -1.25 9.62 27.60
N ASP A 473 -0.81 8.51 28.17
CA ASP A 473 -0.04 8.48 29.43
C ASP A 473 -0.71 9.27 30.58
N PHE A 474 -2.04 9.19 30.63
CA PHE A 474 -2.93 9.95 31.53
C PHE A 474 -2.77 11.48 31.40
N GLY A 475 -2.49 11.97 30.19
CA GLY A 475 -2.35 13.39 29.87
C GLY A 475 -1.09 14.06 30.42
N LYS A 476 -0.12 13.28 30.93
CA LYS A 476 1.09 13.81 31.59
C LYS A 476 2.05 14.53 30.65
N TYR A 477 2.09 14.13 29.38
CA TYR A 477 3.11 14.55 28.41
C TYR A 477 2.48 15.09 27.11
N PRO A 478 1.59 16.10 27.18
CA PRO A 478 0.70 16.48 26.08
C PRO A 478 1.44 16.93 24.82
N ASN A 479 2.60 17.59 24.99
CA ASN A 479 3.40 18.14 23.89
C ASN A 479 4.55 17.23 23.43
N CYS A 480 4.65 16.00 23.96
CA CYS A 480 5.79 15.11 23.73
C CYS A 480 5.64 14.17 22.52
N THR A 481 4.74 14.47 21.57
CA THR A 481 4.46 13.62 20.40
C THR A 481 5.75 13.22 19.66
N GLY A 482 6.03 11.92 19.67
CA GLY A 482 7.19 11.32 19.03
C GLY A 482 8.51 11.43 19.79
N GLY A 483 8.51 11.97 21.01
CA GLY A 483 9.69 12.11 21.86
C GLY A 483 10.89 12.71 21.13
N ALA A 484 12.02 12.00 21.15
CA ALA A 484 13.26 12.42 20.49
C ALA A 484 13.12 12.55 18.96
N ALA A 485 12.34 11.69 18.29
CA ALA A 485 12.14 11.76 16.84
C ALA A 485 11.47 13.08 16.44
N GLY A 486 10.28 13.34 17.01
CA GLY A 486 9.54 14.57 16.75
C GLY A 486 10.28 15.83 17.17
N TYR A 487 11.07 15.76 18.25
CA TYR A 487 11.89 16.90 18.70
C TYR A 487 13.03 17.22 17.70
N ILE A 488 13.73 16.22 17.18
CA ILE A 488 14.77 16.39 16.15
C ILE A 488 14.16 16.95 14.86
N ASP A 489 13.02 16.41 14.43
CA ASP A 489 12.35 16.85 13.20
C ASP A 489 11.88 18.31 13.31
N ARG A 490 11.27 18.72 14.43
CA ARG A 490 10.91 20.12 14.71
C ARG A 490 12.12 21.04 14.78
N LEU A 491 13.23 20.59 15.39
CA LEU A 491 14.47 21.38 15.52
C LEU A 491 15.20 21.60 14.19
N LEU A 492 15.14 20.63 13.27
CA LEU A 492 15.88 20.68 11.99
C LEU A 492 15.05 21.16 10.80
N LEU A 493 13.73 21.00 10.84
CA LEU A 493 12.84 21.37 9.73
C LEU A 493 11.89 22.52 10.08
N GLY A 494 11.58 22.76 11.37
CA GLY A 494 10.58 23.74 11.81
C GLY A 494 9.15 23.21 11.74
N ASP A 495 8.29 23.66 12.65
CA ASP A 495 6.93 23.11 12.83
C ASP A 495 6.03 23.25 11.58
N ASP A 496 6.09 24.38 10.85
CA ASP A 496 5.28 24.63 9.63
C ASP A 496 5.63 23.68 8.46
N HIS A 497 6.82 23.06 8.46
CA HIS A 497 7.31 22.17 7.40
C HIS A 497 7.04 20.67 7.65
N LEU A 498 6.40 20.34 8.77
CA LEU A 498 6.00 18.98 9.17
C LEU A 498 4.52 18.71 8.85
N TYR A 499 4.12 17.45 8.95
CA TYR A 499 2.72 17.06 8.82
C TYR A 499 1.87 17.56 10.01
N GLN A 500 0.86 18.38 9.68
CA GLN A 500 -0.02 19.05 10.67
C GLN A 500 -1.19 18.18 11.16
N HIS A 501 -1.45 17.05 10.51
CA HIS A 501 -2.62 16.20 10.77
C HIS A 501 -2.25 14.72 11.03
N PRO A 502 -1.27 14.43 11.93
CA PRO A 502 -0.82 13.06 12.19
C PRO A 502 -1.95 12.18 12.71
N SER A 503 -1.89 10.88 12.43
CA SER A 503 -2.92 9.90 12.85
C SER A 503 -3.09 9.79 14.38
N SER A 504 -2.11 10.28 15.16
CA SER A 504 -2.20 10.46 16.61
C SER A 504 -3.22 11.52 17.02
N ALA A 505 -3.45 12.56 16.22
CA ALA A 505 -4.34 13.67 16.56
C ALA A 505 -5.81 13.23 16.68
N VAL A 506 -6.22 12.21 15.89
CA VAL A 506 -7.59 11.69 15.87
C VAL A 506 -7.94 10.90 17.13
N LEU A 507 -6.99 10.12 17.67
CA LEU A 507 -7.24 9.23 18.81
C LEU A 507 -6.70 9.78 20.14
N TYR A 508 -5.54 10.42 20.11
CA TYR A 508 -4.83 10.94 21.30
C TYR A 508 -4.95 12.47 21.42
N HIS A 509 -5.71 13.16 20.57
CA HIS A 509 -5.92 14.62 20.60
C HIS A 509 -4.60 15.44 20.66
N THR A 510 -3.54 14.94 20.00
CA THR A 510 -2.21 15.57 19.97
C THR A 510 -2.22 16.89 19.21
N LYS A 511 -1.72 17.96 19.83
CA LYS A 511 -1.69 19.32 19.26
C LYS A 511 -0.39 19.71 18.55
N VAL A 512 0.64 18.88 18.64
CA VAL A 512 1.99 19.17 18.11
C VAL A 512 2.16 18.51 16.75
N ALA A 513 2.75 19.23 15.79
CA ALA A 513 3.07 18.70 14.46
C ALA A 513 4.07 17.53 14.58
N TYR A 514 3.83 16.47 13.79
CA TYR A 514 4.64 15.25 13.82
C TYR A 514 4.61 14.58 12.45
N ASP A 515 5.77 14.20 11.93
CA ASP A 515 5.89 13.65 10.59
C ASP A 515 6.46 12.22 10.60
N PRO A 516 5.67 11.18 10.22
CA PRO A 516 6.15 9.81 10.19
C PRO A 516 7.20 9.55 9.09
N GLU A 517 7.33 10.45 8.11
CA GLU A 517 8.36 10.44 7.07
C GLU A 517 9.65 11.21 7.45
N GLY A 518 9.75 11.70 8.69
CA GLY A 518 10.87 12.48 9.25
C GLY A 518 12.29 11.87 9.22
N ILE A 519 13.25 12.61 9.75
CA ILE A 519 14.69 12.36 9.62
C ILE A 519 15.10 11.10 10.39
N LEU A 520 14.73 10.98 11.68
CA LEU A 520 15.21 9.88 12.53
C LEU A 520 14.71 8.52 12.02
N GLY A 521 13.44 8.43 11.58
CA GLY A 521 12.88 7.22 10.97
C GLY A 521 13.50 6.83 9.62
N THR A 522 14.21 7.74 8.95
CA THR A 522 14.91 7.46 7.68
C THR A 522 16.17 6.61 7.90
N ILE A 523 16.74 6.59 9.12
CA ILE A 523 17.81 5.65 9.47
C ILE A 523 17.30 4.20 9.35
N ASN A 524 16.12 3.93 9.91
CA ASN A 524 15.56 2.59 9.96
C ASN A 524 15.02 2.15 8.59
N SER A 525 14.65 3.08 7.69
CA SER A 525 14.36 2.73 6.29
C SER A 525 15.61 2.37 5.47
N ILE A 526 16.79 2.92 5.79
CA ILE A 526 18.08 2.45 5.24
C ILE A 526 18.33 0.99 5.65
N VAL A 527 18.01 0.62 6.89
CA VAL A 527 18.18 -0.75 7.41
C VAL A 527 17.18 -1.71 6.75
N MET A 528 15.90 -1.31 6.61
CA MET A 528 14.88 -2.08 5.86
C MET A 528 15.32 -2.35 4.40
N ALA A 529 15.88 -1.34 3.72
CA ALA A 529 16.40 -1.50 2.37
C ALA A 529 17.67 -2.36 2.33
N PHE A 530 18.53 -2.30 3.36
CA PHE A 530 19.71 -3.15 3.45
C PHE A 530 19.37 -4.63 3.70
N LEU A 531 18.38 -4.93 4.54
CA LEU A 531 17.84 -6.30 4.66
C LEU A 531 17.25 -6.79 3.31
N GLY A 532 16.63 -5.88 2.57
CA GLY A 532 16.26 -6.09 1.17
C GLY A 532 17.44 -6.43 0.24
N VAL A 533 18.56 -5.72 0.37
CA VAL A 533 19.81 -6.03 -0.34
C VAL A 533 20.32 -7.43 0.01
N GLN A 534 20.23 -7.88 1.27
CA GLN A 534 20.61 -9.24 1.66
C GLN A 534 19.75 -10.30 0.95
N ALA A 535 18.45 -10.07 0.81
CA ALA A 535 17.61 -10.94 -0.03
C ALA A 535 18.06 -10.95 -1.51
N GLY A 536 18.50 -9.81 -2.05
CA GLY A 536 19.11 -9.72 -3.38
C GLY A 536 20.44 -10.48 -3.51
N LYS A 537 21.28 -10.46 -2.47
CA LYS A 537 22.54 -11.22 -2.38
C LYS A 537 22.29 -12.72 -2.38
N ILE A 538 21.33 -13.18 -1.57
CA ILE A 538 20.90 -14.58 -1.52
C ILE A 538 20.44 -15.07 -2.92
N LEU A 539 19.56 -14.31 -3.59
CA LEU A 539 19.04 -14.64 -4.92
C LEU A 539 20.11 -14.71 -6.02
N LEU A 540 21.23 -13.97 -5.88
CA LEU A 540 22.28 -13.92 -6.88
C LEU A 540 23.42 -14.91 -6.61
N TYR A 541 23.89 -15.01 -5.35
CA TYR A 541 25.00 -15.90 -4.97
C TYR A 541 24.60 -17.38 -4.98
N TYR A 542 23.34 -17.69 -4.65
CA TYR A 542 22.80 -19.05 -4.61
C TYR A 542 21.80 -19.31 -5.75
N LYS A 543 21.86 -18.53 -6.84
CA LYS A 543 20.91 -18.54 -7.98
C LYS A 543 20.53 -19.94 -8.46
N ASP A 544 21.53 -20.81 -8.62
CA ASP A 544 21.38 -22.17 -9.15
C ASP A 544 21.20 -23.23 -8.04
N GLN A 545 21.09 -22.78 -6.78
CA GLN A 545 20.96 -23.57 -5.55
C GLN A 545 19.67 -23.19 -4.81
N THR A 546 18.51 -23.51 -5.40
CA THR A 546 17.18 -23.21 -4.85
C THR A 546 17.00 -23.63 -3.38
N LYS A 547 17.56 -24.78 -2.97
CA LYS A 547 17.45 -25.26 -1.57
C LYS A 547 18.07 -24.25 -0.60
N ASP A 548 19.26 -23.77 -0.91
CA ASP A 548 20.01 -22.82 -0.08
C ASP A 548 19.36 -21.43 -0.04
N ILE A 549 18.74 -20.99 -1.13
CA ILE A 549 17.88 -19.77 -1.12
C ILE A 549 16.71 -19.94 -0.14
N LEU A 550 15.98 -21.05 -0.21
CA LEU A 550 14.82 -21.30 0.65
C LEU A 550 15.23 -21.44 2.12
N ILE A 551 16.34 -22.13 2.41
CA ILE A 551 16.92 -22.24 3.77
C ILE A 551 17.29 -20.84 4.29
N ARG A 552 17.96 -20.01 3.50
CA ARG A 552 18.37 -18.65 3.92
C ARG A 552 17.17 -17.73 4.17
N PHE A 553 16.16 -17.74 3.30
CA PHE A 553 14.93 -16.96 3.53
C PHE A 553 14.18 -17.45 4.79
N THR A 554 14.18 -18.76 5.05
CA THR A 554 13.60 -19.34 6.27
C THR A 554 14.38 -18.89 7.51
N VAL A 555 15.71 -18.96 7.50
CA VAL A 555 16.58 -18.52 8.60
C VAL A 555 16.44 -17.02 8.88
N TRP A 556 16.44 -16.17 7.85
CA TRP A 556 16.22 -14.73 8.01
C TRP A 556 14.84 -14.40 8.55
N CYS A 557 13.79 -15.10 8.08
CA CYS A 557 12.44 -14.98 8.63
C CYS A 557 12.42 -15.32 10.13
N PHE A 558 12.97 -16.47 10.55
CA PHE A 558 12.97 -16.85 11.96
C PHE A 558 13.83 -15.93 12.85
N ILE A 559 15.03 -15.52 12.41
CA ILE A 559 15.89 -14.63 13.20
C ILE A 559 15.23 -13.26 13.41
N LEU A 560 14.70 -12.64 12.35
CA LEU A 560 14.06 -11.33 12.45
C LEU A 560 12.72 -11.40 13.20
N GLY A 561 11.98 -12.50 13.07
CA GLY A 561 10.78 -12.78 13.86
C GLY A 561 11.08 -12.93 15.36
N LEU A 562 12.14 -13.66 15.73
CA LEU A 562 12.56 -13.81 17.13
C LEU A 562 13.04 -12.49 17.75
N ILE A 563 13.77 -11.65 16.99
CA ILE A 563 14.17 -10.31 17.43
C ILE A 563 12.92 -9.43 17.65
N SER A 564 11.95 -9.45 16.73
CA SER A 564 10.67 -8.76 16.91
C SER A 564 9.93 -9.21 18.16
N VAL A 565 9.78 -10.53 18.37
CA VAL A 565 9.13 -11.11 19.56
C VAL A 565 9.83 -10.68 20.85
N ALA A 566 11.17 -10.67 20.88
CA ALA A 566 11.94 -10.22 22.05
C ALA A 566 11.77 -8.73 22.36
N LEU A 567 11.74 -7.87 21.33
CA LEU A 567 11.53 -6.42 21.49
C LEU A 567 10.10 -6.07 21.91
N THR A 568 9.11 -6.80 21.40
CA THR A 568 7.67 -6.54 21.59
C THR A 568 7.07 -7.23 22.80
N LYS A 569 7.69 -8.31 23.30
CA LYS A 569 7.11 -9.24 24.29
C LYS A 569 5.75 -9.83 23.85
N VAL A 570 5.44 -9.81 22.55
CA VAL A 570 4.09 -10.11 22.00
C VAL A 570 2.99 -9.19 22.55
N SER A 571 3.33 -7.98 23.00
CA SER A 571 2.39 -6.93 23.40
C SER A 571 2.43 -5.75 22.42
N GLU A 572 1.27 -5.13 22.19
CA GLU A 572 1.17 -3.94 21.34
C GLU A 572 1.72 -2.68 22.02
N ASN A 573 1.62 -2.60 23.36
CA ASN A 573 1.92 -1.37 24.12
C ASN A 573 2.92 -1.56 25.28
N GLU A 574 3.05 -2.77 25.85
CA GLU A 574 3.94 -3.04 27.01
C GLU A 574 5.33 -3.62 26.62
N ALA A 575 5.67 -3.42 25.35
CA ALA A 575 6.94 -3.78 24.72
C ALA A 575 8.15 -3.03 25.32
N PHE A 576 9.37 -3.49 25.01
CA PHE A 576 10.56 -2.63 25.14
C PHE A 576 10.61 -1.60 24.01
N ILE A 577 10.26 -2.01 22.79
CA ILE A 577 10.06 -1.14 21.63
C ILE A 577 8.78 -1.61 20.92
N PRO A 578 7.62 -0.95 21.11
CA PRO A 578 6.36 -1.37 20.49
C PRO A 578 6.45 -1.31 18.96
N ILE A 579 5.70 -2.15 18.26
CA ILE A 579 5.58 -2.04 16.80
C ILE A 579 4.92 -0.70 16.51
N ASN A 580 5.70 0.23 15.96
CA ASN A 580 5.26 1.60 15.73
C ASN A 580 5.80 2.07 14.38
N LYS A 581 4.88 2.27 13.43
CA LYS A 581 5.17 2.83 12.10
C LYS A 581 5.56 4.30 12.18
N ASN A 582 4.90 5.09 13.04
CA ASN A 582 5.10 6.54 13.12
C ASN A 582 6.56 6.89 13.47
N LEU A 583 7.19 6.12 14.37
CA LEU A 583 8.60 6.23 14.75
C LEU A 583 9.55 5.43 13.83
N TRP A 584 9.03 4.65 12.87
CA TRP A 584 9.77 3.66 12.08
C TRP A 584 10.65 2.71 12.94
N SER A 585 10.11 2.31 14.09
CA SER A 585 10.79 1.51 15.13
C SER A 585 11.53 0.26 14.60
N ILE A 586 12.66 -0.10 15.24
CA ILE A 586 13.44 -1.29 14.88
C ILE A 586 12.62 -2.60 15.02
N SER A 587 11.65 -2.66 15.95
CA SER A 587 10.68 -3.76 16.06
C SER A 587 9.72 -3.83 14.86
N TYR A 588 9.27 -2.69 14.34
CA TYR A 588 8.52 -2.61 13.08
C TYR A 588 9.39 -3.05 11.88
N VAL A 589 10.62 -2.55 11.74
CA VAL A 589 11.52 -2.97 10.64
C VAL A 589 11.83 -4.47 10.66
N THR A 590 12.10 -5.05 11.82
CA THR A 590 12.39 -6.49 11.96
C THR A 590 11.16 -7.37 11.68
N THR A 591 9.98 -7.00 12.20
CA THR A 591 8.71 -7.68 11.90
C THR A 591 8.40 -7.66 10.40
N LEU A 592 8.44 -6.48 9.78
CA LEU A 592 8.08 -6.28 8.38
C LEU A 592 9.09 -6.95 7.45
N SER A 593 10.37 -6.98 7.82
CA SER A 593 11.41 -7.73 7.10
C SER A 593 11.22 -9.23 7.22
N SER A 594 10.84 -9.76 8.39
CA SER A 594 10.47 -11.17 8.56
C SER A 594 9.35 -11.55 7.58
N PHE A 595 8.28 -10.74 7.51
CA PHE A 595 7.20 -10.96 6.55
C PHE A 595 7.66 -10.83 5.09
N ALA A 596 8.57 -9.91 4.77
CA ALA A 596 9.13 -9.77 3.42
C ALA A 596 9.97 -10.99 3.00
N PHE A 597 10.77 -11.56 3.91
CA PHE A 597 11.47 -12.83 3.68
C PHE A 597 10.51 -14.01 3.51
N PHE A 598 9.43 -14.08 4.30
CA PHE A 598 8.38 -15.09 4.11
C PHE A 598 7.66 -14.96 2.76
N ILE A 599 7.35 -13.74 2.31
CA ILE A 599 6.75 -13.50 0.99
C ILE A 599 7.70 -13.95 -0.13
N LEU A 600 9.01 -13.68 -0.03
CA LEU A 600 9.98 -14.20 -1.00
C LEU A 600 10.16 -15.72 -0.93
N LEU A 601 10.10 -16.33 0.27
CA LEU A 601 10.12 -17.78 0.49
C LEU A 601 8.97 -18.49 -0.25
N VAL A 602 7.80 -17.85 -0.35
CA VAL A 602 6.66 -18.36 -1.12
C VAL A 602 6.75 -18.00 -2.61
N LEU A 603 7.04 -16.73 -2.95
CA LEU A 603 6.99 -16.26 -4.34
C LEU A 603 8.11 -16.81 -5.23
N TYR A 604 9.34 -16.92 -4.73
CA TYR A 604 10.46 -17.43 -5.53
C TYR A 604 10.22 -18.86 -6.07
N PRO A 605 9.86 -19.87 -5.25
CA PRO A 605 9.62 -21.22 -5.76
C PRO A 605 8.34 -21.34 -6.58
N VAL A 606 7.30 -20.53 -6.30
CA VAL A 606 6.03 -20.55 -7.05
C VAL A 606 6.18 -19.93 -8.44
N VAL A 607 6.92 -18.83 -8.57
CA VAL A 607 6.98 -18.02 -9.79
C VAL A 607 8.20 -18.34 -10.67
N ASP A 608 9.41 -18.37 -10.11
CA ASP A 608 10.65 -18.50 -10.89
C ASP A 608 11.21 -19.93 -10.96
N VAL A 609 10.91 -20.80 -9.98
CA VAL A 609 11.39 -22.20 -9.99
C VAL A 609 10.37 -23.17 -10.59
N ARG A 610 9.17 -23.28 -10.01
CA ARG A 610 8.15 -24.25 -10.46
C ARG A 610 7.26 -23.72 -11.60
N GLY A 611 7.24 -22.41 -11.83
CA GLY A 611 6.43 -21.77 -12.88
C GLY A 611 4.91 -21.91 -12.73
N LEU A 612 4.41 -22.38 -11.58
CA LEU A 612 2.98 -22.63 -11.31
C LEU A 612 2.12 -21.39 -11.57
N TRP A 613 2.70 -20.21 -11.31
CA TRP A 613 2.07 -18.93 -11.55
C TRP A 613 3.07 -17.96 -12.18
N THR A 614 2.63 -17.23 -13.20
CA THR A 614 3.45 -16.25 -13.94
C THR A 614 3.70 -14.95 -13.17
N GLY A 615 3.14 -14.80 -11.97
CA GLY A 615 3.16 -13.55 -11.20
C GLY A 615 2.17 -12.48 -11.68
N ALA A 616 1.28 -12.81 -12.61
CA ALA A 616 0.25 -11.90 -13.15
C ALA A 616 -1.01 -11.89 -12.25
N PRO A 617 -1.61 -10.73 -11.94
CA PRO A 617 -1.37 -9.41 -12.56
C PRO A 617 -0.13 -8.67 -12.05
N PHE A 618 0.34 -8.98 -10.85
CA PHE A 618 1.10 -8.04 -10.03
C PHE A 618 2.43 -7.60 -10.67
N PHE A 619 3.09 -8.45 -11.47
CA PHE A 619 4.31 -8.01 -12.14
C PHE A 619 4.10 -6.83 -13.12
N TYR A 620 2.89 -6.58 -13.67
CA TYR A 620 2.65 -5.45 -14.58
C TYR A 620 2.89 -4.08 -13.89
N PRO A 621 2.20 -3.71 -12.79
CA PRO A 621 2.54 -2.51 -12.04
C PRO A 621 3.92 -2.60 -11.38
N GLY A 622 4.38 -3.80 -11.00
CA GLY A 622 5.75 -4.02 -10.52
C GLY A 622 6.82 -3.54 -11.51
N MET A 623 6.64 -3.75 -12.81
CA MET A 623 7.55 -3.30 -13.88
C MET A 623 7.48 -1.79 -14.17
N ASN A 624 6.40 -1.10 -13.78
CA ASN A 624 6.11 0.31 -14.08
C ASN A 624 5.81 1.11 -12.79
N SER A 625 6.43 0.73 -11.67
CA SER A 625 5.97 1.11 -10.32
C SER A 625 5.93 2.62 -10.07
N ILE A 626 6.87 3.39 -10.63
CA ILE A 626 6.92 4.84 -10.46
C ILE A 626 5.76 5.52 -11.19
N LEU A 627 5.39 5.08 -12.41
CA LEU A 627 4.25 5.64 -13.14
C LEU A 627 2.93 5.35 -12.42
N VAL A 628 2.75 4.14 -11.89
CA VAL A 628 1.50 3.76 -11.21
C VAL A 628 1.40 4.50 -9.87
N TYR A 629 2.51 4.66 -9.14
CA TYR A 629 2.54 5.44 -7.91
C TYR A 629 2.26 6.93 -8.17
N VAL A 630 3.06 7.61 -9.00
CA VAL A 630 2.88 9.04 -9.30
C VAL A 630 1.50 9.29 -9.94
N GLY A 631 1.04 8.37 -10.77
CA GLY A 631 -0.25 8.46 -11.45
C GLY A 631 -1.44 8.42 -10.50
N HIS A 632 -1.48 7.49 -9.52
CA HIS A 632 -2.67 7.37 -8.67
C HIS A 632 -2.86 8.56 -7.72
N GLU A 633 -1.76 9.19 -7.26
CA GLU A 633 -1.78 10.41 -6.45
C GLU A 633 -2.25 11.61 -7.32
N VAL A 634 -1.62 11.82 -8.48
CA VAL A 634 -1.92 12.97 -9.37
C VAL A 634 -3.34 12.91 -9.96
N PHE A 635 -3.90 11.72 -10.13
CA PHE A 635 -5.26 11.51 -10.62
C PHE A 635 -6.24 11.04 -9.52
N GLU A 636 -5.94 11.27 -8.23
CA GLU A 636 -6.75 10.76 -7.12
C GLU A 636 -8.21 11.25 -7.21
N ASP A 637 -8.42 12.56 -7.23
CA ASP A 637 -9.74 13.21 -7.30
C ASP A 637 -10.45 13.09 -8.68
N TYR A 638 -9.82 12.48 -9.68
CA TYR A 638 -10.29 12.52 -11.06
C TYR A 638 -11.06 11.27 -11.49
N PHE A 639 -12.16 11.47 -12.22
CA PHE A 639 -12.83 10.39 -12.95
C PHE A 639 -11.87 9.79 -13.99
N PRO A 640 -11.73 8.45 -14.12
CA PRO A 640 -12.60 7.40 -13.57
C PRO A 640 -12.18 6.80 -12.21
N PHE A 641 -11.18 7.35 -11.52
CA PHE A 641 -10.69 6.82 -10.25
C PHE A 641 -11.56 7.23 -9.07
N GLN A 642 -12.00 8.49 -9.05
CA GLN A 642 -12.98 9.00 -8.10
C GLN A 642 -14.23 9.54 -8.82
N TRP A 643 -15.40 9.36 -8.20
CA TRP A 643 -16.66 9.95 -8.67
C TRP A 643 -17.55 10.38 -7.50
N LYS A 644 -18.57 11.18 -7.79
CA LYS A 644 -19.54 11.58 -6.76
C LYS A 644 -20.44 10.39 -6.39
N LEU A 645 -20.24 9.87 -5.19
CA LEU A 645 -21.09 8.83 -4.58
C LEU A 645 -22.52 9.33 -4.36
N LYS A 646 -23.48 8.41 -4.26
CA LYS A 646 -24.86 8.70 -3.86
C LYS A 646 -24.97 8.75 -2.35
N ASP A 647 -24.37 7.77 -1.67
CA ASP A 647 -24.25 7.74 -0.22
C ASP A 647 -22.77 7.73 0.21
N ASN A 648 -22.28 8.91 0.61
CA ASN A 648 -20.92 9.08 1.14
C ASN A 648 -20.74 8.47 2.54
N GLN A 649 -21.81 8.05 3.23
CA GLN A 649 -21.75 7.30 4.49
C GLN A 649 -21.69 5.78 4.26
N SER A 650 -21.80 5.28 3.02
CA SER A 650 -21.82 3.84 2.76
C SER A 650 -20.42 3.26 2.50
N HIS A 651 -19.94 2.40 3.41
CA HIS A 651 -18.76 1.54 3.18
C HIS A 651 -18.86 0.73 1.87
N LYS A 652 -20.08 0.40 1.41
CA LYS A 652 -20.35 -0.35 0.17
C LYS A 652 -19.95 0.44 -1.09
N GLU A 653 -20.32 1.72 -1.15
CA GLU A 653 -19.98 2.60 -2.28
C GLU A 653 -18.47 2.94 -2.28
N HIS A 654 -17.91 3.28 -1.11
CA HIS A 654 -16.46 3.53 -0.96
C HIS A 654 -15.61 2.31 -1.33
N LEU A 655 -16.01 1.09 -0.96
CA LEU A 655 -15.29 -0.12 -1.33
C LEU A 655 -15.34 -0.36 -2.84
N THR A 656 -16.51 -0.15 -3.45
CA THR A 656 -16.70 -0.33 -4.90
C THR A 656 -15.82 0.62 -5.70
N GLN A 657 -15.78 1.91 -5.35
CA GLN A 657 -14.92 2.90 -6.00
C GLN A 657 -13.45 2.48 -5.95
N ASN A 658 -12.96 2.11 -4.76
CA ASN A 658 -11.53 1.87 -4.54
C ASN A 658 -11.03 0.58 -5.20
N ILE A 659 -11.89 -0.44 -5.32
CA ILE A 659 -11.60 -1.65 -6.11
C ILE A 659 -11.58 -1.33 -7.61
N VAL A 660 -12.51 -0.53 -8.13
CA VAL A 660 -12.53 -0.12 -9.54
C VAL A 660 -11.29 0.72 -9.89
N ALA A 661 -10.96 1.74 -9.09
CA ALA A 661 -9.79 2.59 -9.29
C ALA A 661 -8.49 1.75 -9.31
N THR A 662 -8.33 0.82 -8.36
CA THR A 662 -7.19 -0.10 -8.30
C THR A 662 -7.14 -1.02 -9.53
N ALA A 663 -8.27 -1.59 -9.95
CA ALA A 663 -8.34 -2.45 -11.13
C ALA A 663 -8.00 -1.70 -12.44
N LEU A 664 -8.39 -0.42 -12.54
CA LEU A 664 -8.03 0.45 -13.66
C LEU A 664 -6.52 0.72 -13.71
N TRP A 665 -5.86 0.96 -12.57
CA TRP A 665 -4.38 1.07 -12.52
C TRP A 665 -3.66 -0.22 -12.94
N VAL A 666 -4.20 -1.39 -12.59
CA VAL A 666 -3.69 -2.69 -13.07
C VAL A 666 -3.86 -2.86 -14.58
N LEU A 667 -5.00 -2.44 -15.14
CA LEU A 667 -5.25 -2.42 -16.59
C LEU A 667 -4.31 -1.46 -17.32
N ILE A 668 -4.10 -0.24 -16.80
CA ILE A 668 -3.14 0.73 -17.35
C ILE A 668 -1.73 0.13 -17.38
N ALA A 669 -1.29 -0.48 -16.28
CA ALA A 669 0.01 -1.15 -16.20
C ALA A 669 0.16 -2.31 -17.20
N TYR A 670 -0.91 -3.09 -17.43
CA TYR A 670 -0.94 -4.13 -18.46
C TYR A 670 -0.89 -3.56 -19.88
N ILE A 671 -1.61 -2.47 -20.18
CA ILE A 671 -1.57 -1.81 -21.49
C ILE A 671 -0.16 -1.29 -21.78
N LEU A 672 0.50 -0.67 -20.80
CA LEU A 672 1.89 -0.23 -20.91
C LEU A 672 2.83 -1.41 -21.15
N TYR A 673 2.66 -2.51 -20.40
CA TYR A 673 3.42 -3.75 -20.61
C TYR A 673 3.23 -4.33 -22.03
N LYS A 674 1.99 -4.41 -22.53
CA LYS A 674 1.68 -4.87 -23.90
C LYS A 674 2.29 -3.96 -24.97
N LYS A 675 2.31 -2.64 -24.74
CA LYS A 675 3.00 -1.65 -25.60
C LYS A 675 4.53 -1.61 -25.38
N LYS A 676 5.09 -2.43 -24.47
CA LYS A 676 6.51 -2.45 -24.06
C LYS A 676 7.03 -1.09 -23.53
N ILE A 677 6.13 -0.25 -23.01
CA ILE A 677 6.46 1.05 -22.42
C ILE A 677 6.86 0.82 -20.96
N PHE A 678 8.08 1.22 -20.61
CA PHE A 678 8.65 1.08 -19.26
C PHE A 678 9.29 2.39 -18.81
N TRP A 679 8.56 3.20 -18.04
CA TRP A 679 9.13 4.45 -17.52
C TRP A 679 10.07 4.15 -16.36
N LYS A 680 11.31 4.62 -16.47
CA LYS A 680 12.35 4.53 -15.45
C LYS A 680 12.99 5.90 -15.26
N ILE A 681 13.35 6.17 -14.01
CA ILE A 681 14.20 7.29 -13.57
C ILE A 681 15.60 6.73 -13.31
#